data_AF-A0A6A6EV37-F1
#
_entry.id   AF-A0A6A6EV37-F1
#
_cell.length_a   1.000
_cell.length_b   1.000
_cell.length_c   1.000
_cell.angle_alpha   90.00
_cell.angle_beta   90.00
_cell.angle_gamma   90.00
#
_symmetry.space_group_name_H-M   'P 1'
#
loop_
_entity.id
_entity.type
_entity.pdbx_description
1 polymer ?
#
loop_
_entity_poly.entity_id
_entity_poly.type
_entity_poly.pdbx_seq_one_letter_code
_entity_poly.pdbx_strand_id
1 'polypeptide(L)'
;MSSAPLCIAPNSNGILRRVGIYAEKLGANLMERLTEYDVSGNVKMQKELIEPNKVWQHPWHLCYRVHLHQEMKRRATSANDEGIPAVLKTRSKVSSVDPSIATVVLEGGERIQGDLVIGADARTAVPGGNIKPKPSGKSAFRFLVSRQAALDDPKTAKFAQNNGEFLLWFGSDRRVVMHPCSNNKQLNFVCIHPREESEVKNGEGWNQQSNKAKLLDVYRSFNPALLALLDKADAETLRVWELFDMDVLPTWVNDKLALLGDAAHPFLPHQGQGAGVAMEDAAALAVVLPRDTRLEDIPERLKLYESPRYERANRIQEYSRIAGRDIGERSIDMMEYSTYNFGHDEWDHSTEKFRQWGWSQKPNLFWRMPISFGPMPGPRQDFFGMPRDPTYSTFVTASFKFKTSRTLLQNLLPTAAFKFTSPGTVAYASFSQTTLNGMHWLGGGGYRHFGLYIHGVQYTRKDGSVVHGTYLPILFENLTDPIVSGREELGMPKLYCAIEIHQRTHSYHIQASWQGVSFCDLALEGLREVGPGSEAGTIGGEADDGILAYKYIPRVGERGKADVEHATFVPHAEESKVVPSKVNKVRKASSASIKFESRDWEALPTLHHVVSRLAEIPVYEVVGAKVVEGNGGIDMSQNSDLPPIKRFITSHTPGGKTTFIDTISEEAPFKTLPDGAKFALSYATNRFPVSLTNDADLTTYSHYTQNLPGITISTGTVLRVVDMKPGALSPMHRTVSLDYGVVLEGEVELVLDSGETRLLKRGDIAVQRGTNHAWRNTSSTSWARMLYVHQPAEPLIVGGVKLEEDTSTIPGVR
;
A
#
# COMPACT_ATOMS: atom_id res chain seq x y z
N MET A 1 -10.05 -27.58 -34.67
CA MET A 1 -9.35 -26.47 -33.99
C MET A 1 -8.19 -26.04 -34.86
N SER A 2 -7.97 -24.74 -35.08
CA SER A 2 -6.96 -24.27 -36.04
C SER A 2 -5.55 -24.69 -35.59
N SER A 3 -4.77 -25.21 -36.53
CA SER A 3 -3.38 -25.63 -36.40
C SER A 3 -2.40 -24.46 -36.52
N ALA A 4 -2.85 -23.20 -36.43
CA ALA A 4 -2.03 -22.05 -36.77
C ALA A 4 -0.88 -21.86 -35.76
N PRO A 5 0.38 -21.88 -36.22
CA PRO A 5 1.58 -21.50 -35.46
C PRO A 5 1.48 -20.11 -34.81
N LEU A 6 2.24 -19.91 -33.73
CA LEU A 6 2.28 -18.70 -32.92
C LEU A 6 3.68 -18.10 -32.91
N CYS A 7 3.72 -16.78 -32.79
CA CYS A 7 4.94 -16.04 -32.50
C CYS A 7 5.01 -15.82 -30.98
N ILE A 8 6.07 -16.27 -30.34
CA ILE A 8 6.31 -16.13 -28.90
C ILE A 8 7.40 -15.08 -28.72
N ALA A 9 6.98 -13.83 -28.57
CA ALA A 9 7.86 -12.69 -28.36
C ALA A 9 8.49 -12.70 -26.95
N PRO A 10 9.57 -11.95 -26.71
CA PRO A 10 10.33 -11.98 -25.46
C PRO A 10 9.50 -11.82 -24.18
N ASN A 11 8.58 -10.86 -24.14
CA ASN A 11 7.65 -10.60 -23.03
C ASN A 11 6.85 -11.87 -22.66
N SER A 12 6.23 -12.52 -23.65
CA SER A 12 5.46 -13.75 -23.43
C SER A 12 6.33 -14.97 -23.12
N ASN A 13 7.54 -15.05 -23.70
CA ASN A 13 8.47 -16.14 -23.44
C ASN A 13 8.99 -16.11 -22.01
N GLY A 14 9.16 -14.92 -21.42
CA GLY A 14 9.51 -14.77 -20.00
C GLY A 14 8.49 -15.42 -19.08
N ILE A 15 7.20 -15.17 -19.34
CA ILE A 15 6.11 -15.80 -18.58
C ILE A 15 6.14 -17.34 -18.72
N LEU A 16 6.31 -17.87 -19.94
CA LEU A 16 6.41 -19.31 -20.15
C LEU A 16 7.59 -19.92 -19.38
N ARG A 17 8.77 -19.30 -19.46
CA ARG A 17 9.96 -19.76 -18.76
C ARG A 17 9.79 -19.69 -17.24
N ARG A 18 9.11 -18.66 -16.73
CA ARG A 18 8.81 -18.51 -15.30
C ARG A 18 7.98 -19.66 -14.76
N VAL A 19 7.02 -20.16 -15.56
CA VAL A 19 6.28 -21.35 -15.16
C VAL A 19 7.06 -22.64 -15.42
N GLY A 20 8.14 -22.65 -16.22
CA GLY A 20 8.94 -23.84 -16.54
C GLY A 20 8.67 -24.44 -17.92
N ILE A 21 8.00 -23.69 -18.81
CA ILE A 21 7.77 -24.08 -20.21
C ILE A 21 8.84 -23.44 -21.08
N TYR A 22 9.60 -24.28 -21.78
CA TYR A 22 10.67 -23.87 -22.68
C TYR A 22 10.28 -24.20 -24.11
N ALA A 23 9.81 -23.20 -24.87
CA ALA A 23 9.23 -23.43 -26.19
C ALA A 23 10.18 -24.13 -27.19
N GLU A 24 11.50 -23.91 -27.06
CA GLU A 24 12.53 -24.57 -27.85
C GLU A 24 12.52 -26.10 -27.67
N LYS A 25 12.20 -26.60 -26.46
CA LYS A 25 12.09 -28.04 -26.19
C LYS A 25 10.85 -28.66 -26.84
N LEU A 26 9.90 -27.83 -27.28
CA LEU A 26 8.66 -28.22 -27.97
C LEU A 26 8.77 -28.09 -29.49
N GLY A 27 9.98 -27.82 -29.99
CA GLY A 27 10.27 -27.61 -31.41
C GLY A 27 9.92 -26.23 -31.93
N ALA A 28 9.84 -25.22 -31.06
CA ALA A 28 9.84 -23.83 -31.51
C ALA A 28 11.22 -23.44 -32.04
N ASN A 29 11.26 -22.64 -33.10
CA ASN A 29 12.50 -22.19 -33.71
C ASN A 29 12.88 -20.81 -33.17
N LEU A 30 14.17 -20.56 -33.00
CA LEU A 30 14.65 -19.19 -32.79
C LEU A 30 14.33 -18.33 -34.02
N MET A 31 13.82 -17.13 -33.80
CA MET A 31 13.66 -16.15 -34.88
C MET A 31 15.01 -15.49 -35.16
N GLU A 32 15.71 -16.05 -36.15
CA GLU A 32 17.09 -15.68 -36.47
C GLU A 32 17.14 -14.52 -37.47
N ARG A 33 16.14 -14.43 -38.36
CA ARG A 33 16.13 -13.47 -39.46
C ARG A 33 14.72 -12.96 -39.76
N LEU A 34 14.63 -11.72 -40.23
CA LEU A 34 13.43 -11.12 -40.79
C LEU A 34 13.73 -10.61 -42.20
N THR A 35 12.94 -11.05 -43.19
CA THR A 35 13.06 -10.56 -44.57
C THR A 35 11.69 -10.13 -45.10
N GLU A 36 11.64 -8.94 -45.68
CA GLU A 36 10.47 -8.39 -46.39
C GLU A 36 10.73 -8.33 -47.88
N TYR A 37 9.70 -8.69 -48.65
CA TYR A 37 9.66 -8.66 -50.10
C TYR A 37 8.50 -7.76 -50.57
N ASP A 38 8.68 -7.16 -51.75
CA ASP A 38 7.55 -6.60 -52.51
C ASP A 38 6.85 -7.67 -53.36
N VAL A 39 5.74 -7.27 -54.02
CA VAL A 39 4.96 -8.14 -54.90
C VAL A 39 5.78 -8.75 -56.05
N SER A 40 6.80 -8.04 -56.53
CA SER A 40 7.69 -8.48 -57.61
C SER A 40 8.75 -9.47 -57.14
N GLY A 41 8.88 -9.68 -55.82
CA GLY A 41 9.84 -10.59 -55.20
C GLY A 41 11.21 -9.97 -54.93
N ASN A 42 11.32 -8.63 -54.98
CA ASN A 42 12.55 -7.93 -54.58
C ASN A 42 12.60 -7.79 -53.06
N VAL A 43 13.79 -7.96 -52.48
CA VAL A 43 14.01 -7.75 -51.04
C VAL A 43 13.92 -6.26 -50.74
N LYS A 44 12.99 -5.87 -49.85
CA LYS A 44 12.85 -4.51 -49.33
C LYS A 44 13.65 -4.31 -48.05
N MET A 45 13.68 -5.31 -47.19
CA MET A 45 14.41 -5.30 -45.93
C MET A 45 14.88 -6.71 -45.61
N GLN A 46 16.09 -6.83 -45.07
CA GLN A 46 16.59 -8.07 -44.49
C GLN A 46 17.40 -7.73 -43.24
N LYS A 47 17.11 -8.42 -42.13
CA LYS A 47 17.74 -8.18 -40.83
C LYS A 47 18.12 -9.51 -40.19
N GLU A 48 19.38 -9.63 -39.78
CA GLU A 48 19.83 -10.65 -38.83
C GLU A 48 19.42 -10.21 -37.42
N LEU A 49 18.81 -11.12 -36.66
CA LEU A 49 18.18 -10.80 -35.37
C LEU A 49 18.88 -11.42 -34.17
N ILE A 50 19.81 -12.36 -34.36
CA ILE A 50 20.48 -13.07 -33.25
C ILE A 50 21.20 -12.08 -32.32
N GLU A 51 22.12 -11.26 -32.84
CA GLU A 51 22.86 -10.29 -32.03
C GLU A 51 21.98 -9.14 -31.52
N PRO A 52 21.15 -8.47 -32.35
CA PRO A 52 20.28 -7.40 -31.86
C PRO A 52 19.29 -7.84 -30.78
N ASN A 53 18.80 -9.08 -30.82
CA ASN A 53 17.83 -9.58 -29.84
C ASN A 53 18.44 -9.91 -28.48
N LYS A 54 19.77 -9.84 -28.30
CA LYS A 54 20.41 -10.04 -26.98
C LYS A 54 20.09 -8.93 -25.97
N VAL A 55 19.52 -7.82 -26.42
CA VAL A 55 18.97 -6.78 -25.53
C VAL A 55 17.79 -7.29 -24.71
N TRP A 56 17.09 -8.32 -25.20
CA TRP A 56 15.98 -8.97 -24.49
C TRP A 56 16.49 -10.15 -23.67
N GLN A 57 15.98 -10.30 -22.46
CA GLN A 57 16.33 -11.42 -21.59
C GLN A 57 15.92 -12.78 -22.16
N HIS A 58 14.83 -12.81 -22.94
CA HIS A 58 14.25 -14.05 -23.44
C HIS A 58 14.20 -14.08 -24.96
N PRO A 59 14.51 -15.23 -25.59
CA PRO A 59 14.57 -15.34 -27.03
C PRO A 59 13.19 -15.22 -27.67
N TRP A 60 13.16 -14.72 -28.90
CA TRP A 60 11.94 -14.68 -29.71
C TRP A 60 11.79 -15.99 -30.49
N HIS A 61 10.71 -16.72 -30.25
CA HIS A 61 10.47 -18.04 -30.84
C HIS A 61 9.27 -18.11 -31.79
N LEU A 62 9.40 -18.96 -32.82
CA LEU A 62 8.38 -19.33 -33.78
C LEU A 62 7.87 -20.73 -33.45
N CYS A 63 6.67 -20.82 -32.88
CA CYS A 63 6.17 -22.02 -32.21
C CYS A 63 4.99 -22.64 -32.95
N TYR A 64 4.88 -23.98 -32.91
CA TYR A 64 3.66 -24.66 -33.31
C TYR A 64 2.66 -24.67 -32.15
N ARG A 65 1.52 -23.99 -32.31
CA ARG A 65 0.51 -23.79 -31.24
C ARG A 65 0.10 -25.09 -30.55
N VAL A 66 -0.06 -26.17 -31.32
CA VAL A 66 -0.55 -27.44 -30.79
C VAL A 66 0.42 -28.00 -29.76
N HIS A 67 1.73 -27.97 -30.01
CA HIS A 67 2.73 -28.47 -29.05
C HIS A 67 2.74 -27.62 -27.78
N LEU A 68 2.72 -26.29 -27.93
CA LEU A 68 2.68 -25.39 -26.77
C LEU A 68 1.43 -25.60 -25.91
N HIS A 69 0.27 -25.66 -26.55
CA HIS A 69 -1.00 -25.90 -25.86
C HIS A 69 -1.04 -27.29 -25.19
N GLN A 70 -0.50 -28.33 -25.84
CA GLN A 70 -0.41 -29.67 -25.25
C GLN A 70 0.47 -29.67 -24.00
N GLU A 71 1.60 -28.97 -24.02
CA GLU A 71 2.48 -28.89 -22.87
C GLU A 71 1.87 -28.06 -21.73
N MET A 72 1.25 -26.91 -22.04
CA MET A 72 0.48 -26.15 -21.05
C MET A 72 -0.61 -27.01 -20.39
N LYS A 73 -1.38 -27.74 -21.21
CA LYS A 73 -2.42 -28.65 -20.72
C LYS A 73 -1.82 -29.76 -19.86
N ARG A 74 -0.73 -30.39 -20.30
CA ARG A 74 -0.05 -31.45 -19.54
C ARG A 74 0.33 -30.94 -18.16
N ARG A 75 0.98 -29.77 -18.09
CA ARG A 75 1.43 -29.18 -16.82
C ARG A 75 0.27 -28.78 -15.92
N ALA A 76 -0.75 -28.12 -16.47
CA ALA A 76 -1.92 -27.72 -15.71
C ALA A 76 -2.69 -28.92 -15.11
N THR A 77 -2.59 -30.11 -15.70
CA THR A 77 -3.34 -31.31 -15.29
C THR A 77 -2.47 -32.40 -14.63
N SER A 78 -1.17 -32.16 -14.49
CA SER A 78 -0.20 -33.12 -13.98
C SER A 78 -0.08 -33.03 -12.45
N ALA A 79 -0.19 -34.17 -11.76
CA ALA A 79 0.06 -34.26 -10.33
C ALA A 79 1.55 -34.14 -9.94
N ASN A 80 2.46 -34.19 -10.93
CA ASN A 80 3.90 -34.06 -10.71
C ASN A 80 4.39 -32.61 -10.84
N ASP A 81 3.54 -31.71 -11.33
CA ASP A 81 3.83 -30.28 -11.45
C ASP A 81 3.29 -29.53 -10.21
N GLU A 82 3.77 -28.31 -9.96
CA GLU A 82 3.41 -27.55 -8.77
C GLU A 82 1.94 -27.09 -8.78
N GLY A 83 1.26 -27.20 -7.64
CA GLY A 83 -0.12 -26.75 -7.45
C GLY A 83 -1.14 -27.88 -7.49
N ILE A 84 -2.43 -27.53 -7.43
CA ILE A 84 -3.52 -28.50 -7.53
C ILE A 84 -3.80 -28.76 -9.02
N PRO A 85 -3.75 -30.01 -9.50
CA PRO A 85 -4.04 -30.32 -10.89
C PRO A 85 -5.44 -29.87 -11.30
N ALA A 86 -5.53 -29.12 -12.40
CA ALA A 86 -6.78 -28.65 -12.94
C ALA A 86 -7.65 -29.82 -13.44
N VAL A 87 -8.94 -29.77 -13.15
CA VAL A 87 -9.93 -30.74 -13.64
C VAL A 87 -10.46 -30.26 -14.98
N LEU A 88 -10.15 -30.99 -16.06
CA LEU A 88 -10.60 -30.64 -17.41
C LEU A 88 -11.94 -31.32 -17.75
N LYS A 89 -13.03 -30.56 -17.75
CA LYS A 89 -14.34 -31.00 -18.26
C LYS A 89 -14.54 -30.55 -19.73
N THR A 90 -14.35 -31.48 -20.67
CA THR A 90 -14.58 -31.19 -22.11
C THR A 90 -16.04 -31.39 -22.51
N ARG A 91 -16.47 -30.73 -23.60
CA ARG A 91 -17.88 -30.73 -24.06
C ARG A 91 -18.86 -30.14 -23.02
N SER A 92 -18.36 -29.31 -22.11
CA SER A 92 -19.13 -28.60 -21.09
C SER A 92 -19.34 -27.16 -21.52
N LYS A 93 -20.25 -26.92 -22.47
CA LYS A 93 -20.55 -25.57 -22.96
C LYS A 93 -21.22 -24.76 -21.85
N VAL A 94 -20.64 -23.62 -21.49
CA VAL A 94 -21.22 -22.66 -20.55
C VAL A 94 -22.35 -21.90 -21.23
N SER A 95 -23.53 -21.89 -20.64
CA SER A 95 -24.71 -21.17 -21.11
C SER A 95 -24.86 -19.79 -20.46
N SER A 96 -24.50 -19.67 -19.18
CA SER A 96 -24.58 -18.41 -18.43
C SER A 96 -23.61 -18.38 -17.26
N VAL A 97 -23.25 -17.18 -16.82
CA VAL A 97 -22.38 -16.94 -15.67
C VAL A 97 -23.10 -15.97 -14.73
N ASP A 98 -23.08 -16.26 -13.43
CA ASP A 98 -23.47 -15.37 -12.35
C ASP A 98 -22.19 -14.87 -11.63
N PRO A 99 -21.77 -13.62 -11.90
CA PRO A 99 -20.54 -13.06 -11.35
C PRO A 99 -20.59 -12.80 -9.84
N SER A 100 -21.78 -12.57 -9.27
CA SER A 100 -21.93 -12.19 -7.86
C SER A 100 -21.55 -13.31 -6.90
N ILE A 101 -21.86 -14.56 -7.30
CA ILE A 101 -21.62 -15.78 -6.54
C ILE A 101 -20.65 -16.74 -7.25
N ALA A 102 -19.94 -16.26 -8.28
CA ALA A 102 -18.97 -17.02 -9.07
C ALA A 102 -19.50 -18.39 -9.54
N THR A 103 -20.68 -18.41 -10.17
CA THR A 103 -21.33 -19.63 -10.65
C THR A 103 -21.43 -19.66 -12.17
N VAL A 104 -21.08 -20.79 -12.78
CA VAL A 104 -21.31 -21.06 -14.20
C VAL A 104 -22.42 -22.11 -14.36
N VAL A 105 -23.27 -21.93 -15.36
CA VAL A 105 -24.33 -22.88 -15.74
C VAL A 105 -23.95 -23.48 -17.09
N LEU A 106 -24.01 -24.80 -17.19
CA LEU A 106 -23.75 -25.53 -18.44
C LEU A 106 -25.05 -25.70 -19.25
N GLU A 107 -24.94 -25.95 -20.55
CA GLU A 107 -26.09 -26.17 -21.46
C GLU A 107 -27.03 -27.31 -21.00
N GLY A 108 -26.52 -28.27 -20.21
CA GLY A 108 -27.33 -29.33 -19.59
C GLY A 108 -28.01 -28.95 -18.26
N GLY A 109 -27.88 -27.71 -17.80
CA GLY A 109 -28.44 -27.21 -16.54
C GLY A 109 -27.57 -27.42 -15.30
N GLU A 110 -26.45 -28.15 -15.41
CA GLU A 110 -25.47 -28.32 -14.31
C GLU A 110 -24.94 -26.94 -13.87
N ARG A 111 -24.93 -26.69 -12.56
CA ARG A 111 -24.38 -25.47 -11.96
C ARG A 111 -23.07 -25.81 -11.26
N ILE A 112 -22.01 -25.06 -11.57
CA ILE A 112 -20.70 -25.20 -10.95
C ILE A 112 -20.36 -23.88 -10.29
N GLN A 113 -20.10 -23.90 -8.99
CA GLN A 113 -19.76 -22.74 -8.19
C GLN A 113 -18.30 -22.83 -7.71
N GLY A 114 -17.60 -21.70 -7.74
CA GLY A 114 -16.26 -21.54 -7.13
C GLY A 114 -16.16 -20.21 -6.39
N ASP A 115 -14.94 -19.81 -6.06
CA ASP A 115 -14.66 -18.52 -5.42
C ASP A 115 -14.56 -17.36 -6.43
N LEU A 116 -14.23 -17.69 -7.68
CA LEU A 116 -13.90 -16.79 -8.77
C LEU A 116 -14.19 -17.49 -10.11
N VAL A 117 -14.65 -16.73 -11.11
CA VAL A 117 -14.73 -17.17 -12.50
C VAL A 117 -13.73 -16.40 -13.36
N ILE A 118 -12.91 -17.12 -14.11
CA ILE A 118 -12.05 -16.53 -15.14
C ILE A 118 -12.67 -16.81 -16.52
N GLY A 119 -13.19 -15.77 -17.15
CA GLY A 119 -13.86 -15.84 -18.45
C GLY A 119 -12.88 -15.65 -19.61
N ALA A 120 -12.36 -16.76 -20.14
CA ALA A 120 -11.60 -16.76 -21.41
C ALA A 120 -12.50 -16.80 -22.66
N ASP A 121 -13.81 -16.96 -22.47
CA ASP A 121 -14.85 -17.04 -23.52
C ASP A 121 -16.21 -16.44 -23.10
N ALA A 122 -16.34 -15.91 -21.87
CA ALA A 122 -17.60 -15.48 -21.26
C ALA A 122 -17.85 -13.96 -21.32
N ARG A 123 -17.58 -13.33 -22.47
CA ARG A 123 -17.59 -11.86 -22.63
C ARG A 123 -18.89 -11.18 -22.18
N THR A 124 -20.06 -11.77 -22.44
CA THR A 124 -21.36 -11.16 -22.13
C THR A 124 -21.67 -11.07 -20.64
N ALA A 125 -20.83 -11.62 -19.77
CA ALA A 125 -21.04 -11.65 -18.32
C ALA A 125 -20.47 -10.42 -17.58
N VAL A 126 -19.83 -9.49 -18.29
CA VAL A 126 -19.42 -8.18 -17.74
C VAL A 126 -20.34 -7.04 -18.24
N PRO A 127 -20.46 -5.93 -17.49
CA PRO A 127 -21.19 -4.74 -17.94
C PRO A 127 -20.63 -4.22 -19.28
N GLY A 128 -21.50 -4.04 -20.27
CA GLY A 128 -21.09 -3.63 -21.61
C GLY A 128 -20.46 -4.74 -22.47
N GLY A 129 -20.44 -5.99 -22.00
CA GLY A 129 -19.87 -7.14 -22.73
C GLY A 129 -20.61 -7.57 -24.00
N ASN A 130 -21.75 -6.95 -24.32
CA ASN A 130 -22.57 -7.25 -25.50
C ASN A 130 -22.06 -6.60 -26.80
N ILE A 131 -20.87 -5.98 -26.78
CA ILE A 131 -20.22 -5.44 -27.97
C ILE A 131 -19.93 -6.60 -28.93
N LYS A 132 -20.52 -6.53 -30.13
CA LYS A 132 -20.35 -7.55 -31.16
C LYS A 132 -19.06 -7.28 -31.95
N PRO A 133 -18.24 -8.32 -32.20
CA PRO A 133 -17.16 -8.20 -33.17
C PRO A 133 -17.69 -7.76 -34.53
N LYS A 134 -16.97 -6.84 -35.17
CA LYS A 134 -17.27 -6.33 -36.51
C LYS A 134 -16.23 -6.85 -37.50
N PRO A 135 -16.62 -7.17 -38.75
CA PRO A 135 -15.68 -7.49 -39.81
C PRO A 135 -14.59 -6.43 -39.94
N SER A 136 -13.33 -6.83 -40.07
CA SER A 136 -12.22 -5.89 -40.28
C SER A 136 -12.05 -5.51 -41.77
N GLY A 137 -12.89 -6.05 -42.66
CA GLY A 137 -12.74 -5.93 -44.12
C GLY A 137 -11.66 -6.85 -44.71
N LYS A 138 -11.04 -7.73 -43.91
CA LYS A 138 -9.98 -8.64 -44.38
C LYS A 138 -10.27 -10.08 -43.98
N SER A 139 -9.81 -11.01 -44.81
CA SER A 139 -9.81 -12.45 -44.57
C SER A 139 -8.38 -12.99 -44.63
N ALA A 140 -8.14 -14.17 -44.04
CA ALA A 140 -6.83 -14.82 -44.05
C ALA A 140 -6.91 -16.29 -44.45
N PHE A 141 -6.20 -16.68 -45.50
CA PHE A 141 -5.88 -18.09 -45.73
C PHE A 141 -4.83 -18.53 -44.72
N ARG A 142 -5.02 -19.71 -44.13
CA ARG A 142 -4.07 -20.34 -43.22
C ARG A 142 -3.85 -21.80 -43.58
N PHE A 143 -2.59 -22.20 -43.67
CA PHE A 143 -2.17 -23.56 -43.99
C PHE A 143 -0.70 -23.78 -43.61
N LEU A 144 -0.26 -25.03 -43.70
CA LEU A 144 1.13 -25.42 -43.50
C LEU A 144 1.67 -26.05 -44.79
N VAL A 145 2.96 -25.87 -45.04
CA VAL A 145 3.69 -26.55 -46.12
C VAL A 145 4.89 -27.26 -45.52
N SER A 146 5.22 -28.46 -46.01
CA SER A 146 6.48 -29.12 -45.65
C SER A 146 7.66 -28.26 -46.12
N ARG A 147 8.62 -27.96 -45.23
CA ARG A 147 9.83 -27.22 -45.63
C ARG A 147 10.58 -27.96 -46.73
N GLN A 148 10.61 -29.30 -46.68
CA GLN A 148 11.25 -30.12 -47.69
C GLN A 148 10.61 -29.93 -49.07
N ALA A 149 9.28 -29.88 -49.15
CA ALA A 149 8.59 -29.65 -50.42
C ALA A 149 8.90 -28.28 -51.06
N ALA A 150 9.25 -27.28 -50.23
CA ALA A 150 9.72 -25.99 -50.71
C ALA A 150 11.20 -26.03 -51.13
N LEU A 151 12.04 -26.85 -50.48
CA LEU A 151 13.45 -27.04 -50.81
C LEU A 151 13.67 -27.86 -52.08
N ASP A 152 12.82 -28.87 -52.32
CA ASP A 152 12.92 -29.77 -53.48
C ASP A 152 12.61 -29.07 -54.81
N ASP A 153 11.96 -27.91 -54.77
CA ASP A 153 11.64 -27.10 -55.94
C ASP A 153 12.63 -25.92 -56.08
N PRO A 154 13.47 -25.89 -57.13
CA PRO A 154 14.47 -24.84 -57.34
C PRO A 154 13.90 -23.42 -57.36
N LYS A 155 12.61 -23.25 -57.71
CA LYS A 155 11.96 -21.92 -57.72
C LYS A 155 11.70 -21.42 -56.31
N THR A 156 11.40 -22.32 -55.37
CA THR A 156 10.97 -21.98 -54.00
C THR A 156 12.04 -22.17 -52.95
N ALA A 157 13.09 -22.94 -53.24
CA ALA A 157 14.15 -23.32 -52.29
C ALA A 157 14.77 -22.12 -51.56
N LYS A 158 14.95 -20.99 -52.28
CA LYS A 158 15.50 -19.74 -51.71
C LYS A 158 14.72 -19.18 -50.52
N PHE A 159 13.42 -19.48 -50.41
CA PHE A 159 12.57 -19.02 -49.30
C PHE A 159 12.60 -19.97 -48.09
N ALA A 160 13.19 -21.16 -48.23
CA ALA A 160 13.21 -22.18 -47.20
C ALA A 160 14.63 -22.56 -46.75
N GLN A 161 15.68 -22.03 -47.37
CA GLN A 161 17.06 -22.43 -47.12
C GLN A 161 17.58 -22.07 -45.72
N ASN A 162 17.09 -20.99 -45.12
CA ASN A 162 17.55 -20.53 -43.82
C ASN A 162 16.67 -21.05 -42.68
N ASN A 163 17.28 -21.31 -41.52
CA ASN A 163 16.54 -21.62 -40.31
C ASN A 163 16.00 -20.33 -39.68
N GLY A 164 14.88 -20.43 -38.95
CA GLY A 164 14.38 -19.32 -38.14
C GLY A 164 14.00 -18.05 -38.91
N GLU A 165 13.85 -18.12 -40.24
CA GLU A 165 13.61 -16.95 -41.08
C GLU A 165 12.12 -16.62 -41.16
N PHE A 166 11.76 -15.42 -40.68
CA PHE A 166 10.42 -14.86 -40.79
C PHE A 166 10.32 -14.02 -42.07
N LEU A 167 9.40 -14.40 -42.95
CA LEU A 167 9.24 -13.84 -44.29
C LEU A 167 7.90 -13.12 -44.43
N LEU A 168 7.96 -11.94 -45.03
CA LEU A 168 6.82 -11.08 -45.29
C LEU A 168 6.81 -10.66 -46.76
N TRP A 169 5.66 -10.76 -47.42
CA TRP A 169 5.43 -10.13 -48.72
C TRP A 169 4.31 -9.12 -48.60
N PHE A 170 4.55 -7.91 -49.10
CA PHE A 170 3.62 -6.79 -49.03
C PHE A 170 3.15 -6.36 -50.42
N GLY A 171 1.83 -6.45 -50.64
CA GLY A 171 1.11 -5.73 -51.67
C GLY A 171 0.32 -4.57 -51.07
N SER A 172 -0.33 -3.75 -51.90
CA SER A 172 -1.06 -2.55 -51.46
C SER A 172 -2.11 -2.86 -50.40
N ASP A 173 -2.89 -3.93 -50.59
CA ASP A 173 -4.06 -4.31 -49.78
C ASP A 173 -4.01 -5.74 -49.22
N ARG A 174 -2.91 -6.47 -49.47
CA ARG A 174 -2.76 -7.89 -49.15
C ARG A 174 -1.32 -8.21 -48.79
N ARG A 175 -1.14 -9.21 -47.92
CA ARG A 175 0.17 -9.64 -47.45
C ARG A 175 0.25 -11.13 -47.22
N VAL A 176 1.44 -11.69 -47.39
CA VAL A 176 1.75 -13.08 -47.06
C VAL A 176 2.77 -13.09 -45.94
N VAL A 177 2.47 -13.79 -44.86
CA VAL A 177 3.38 -14.05 -43.76
C VAL A 177 3.77 -15.52 -43.81
N MET A 178 5.07 -15.80 -43.81
CA MET A 178 5.59 -17.15 -43.73
C MET A 178 6.68 -17.27 -42.68
N HIS A 179 6.68 -18.35 -41.91
CA HIS A 179 7.79 -18.62 -40.99
C HIS A 179 7.88 -20.11 -40.64
N PRO A 180 9.07 -20.64 -40.30
CA PRO A 180 9.22 -22.03 -39.93
C PRO A 180 8.66 -22.31 -38.53
N CYS A 181 8.15 -23.53 -38.33
CA CYS A 181 7.78 -24.10 -37.04
C CYS A 181 8.20 -25.59 -36.97
N SER A 182 8.04 -26.22 -35.81
CA SER A 182 8.30 -27.66 -35.60
C SER A 182 9.73 -28.09 -36.00
N ASN A 183 10.75 -27.52 -35.36
CA ASN A 183 12.18 -27.77 -35.66
C ASN A 183 12.54 -27.47 -37.13
N ASN A 184 12.06 -26.35 -37.64
CA ASN A 184 12.16 -25.93 -39.03
C ASN A 184 11.67 -27.00 -40.04
N LYS A 185 10.72 -27.89 -39.69
CA LYS A 185 10.22 -28.91 -40.63
C LYS A 185 8.98 -28.47 -41.40
N GLN A 186 8.23 -27.52 -40.86
CA GLN A 186 7.01 -27.01 -41.47
C GLN A 186 7.07 -25.50 -41.62
N LEU A 187 6.51 -24.97 -42.71
CA LEU A 187 6.38 -23.56 -43.01
C LEU A 187 4.92 -23.15 -42.77
N ASN A 188 4.73 -22.19 -41.87
CA ASN A 188 3.45 -21.56 -41.64
C ASN A 188 3.12 -20.58 -42.76
N PHE A 189 1.86 -20.47 -43.15
CA PHE A 189 1.38 -19.40 -44.01
C PHE A 189 0.16 -18.70 -43.41
N VAL A 190 0.20 -17.37 -43.42
CA VAL A 190 -0.97 -16.51 -43.18
C VAL A 190 -1.06 -15.51 -44.34
N CYS A 191 -2.03 -15.70 -45.22
CA CYS A 191 -2.21 -14.87 -46.41
C CYS A 191 -3.45 -13.99 -46.24
N ILE A 192 -3.22 -12.73 -45.85
CA ILE A 192 -4.26 -11.72 -45.57
C ILE A 192 -4.61 -10.96 -46.84
N HIS A 193 -5.90 -10.81 -47.12
CA HIS A 193 -6.45 -10.19 -48.34
C HIS A 193 -7.83 -9.55 -48.06
N PRO A 194 -8.36 -8.71 -48.97
CA PRO A 194 -9.72 -8.17 -48.87
C PRO A 194 -10.78 -9.26 -48.72
N ARG A 195 -11.74 -9.05 -47.81
CA ARG A 195 -12.76 -10.04 -47.46
C ARG A 195 -13.56 -10.49 -48.69
N GLU A 196 -13.92 -9.57 -49.56
CA GLU A 196 -14.83 -9.75 -50.69
C GLU A 196 -14.29 -10.74 -51.74
N GLU A 197 -12.97 -10.96 -51.77
CA GLU A 197 -12.35 -11.86 -52.75
C GLU A 197 -12.50 -13.35 -52.37
N SER A 198 -12.69 -13.65 -51.08
CA SER A 198 -12.87 -15.02 -50.57
C SER A 198 -14.20 -15.27 -49.85
N GLU A 199 -15.07 -14.26 -49.81
CA GLU A 199 -16.40 -14.38 -49.21
C GLU A 199 -17.25 -15.40 -49.98
N VAL A 200 -17.83 -16.36 -49.25
CA VAL A 200 -18.80 -17.31 -49.80
C VAL A 200 -20.16 -16.65 -49.80
N LYS A 201 -20.72 -16.36 -50.98
CA LYS A 201 -22.11 -15.90 -51.11
C LYS A 201 -23.06 -17.01 -50.65
N ASN A 202 -24.01 -16.69 -49.77
CA ASN A 202 -24.96 -17.64 -49.17
C ASN A 202 -25.52 -18.65 -50.19
N GLY A 203 -25.25 -19.95 -49.97
CA GLY A 203 -25.86 -21.06 -50.71
C GLY A 203 -24.89 -22.04 -51.36
N GLU A 204 -23.62 -21.69 -51.56
CA GLU A 204 -22.61 -22.62 -52.08
C GLU A 204 -21.75 -23.16 -50.93
N GLY A 205 -21.73 -24.48 -50.76
CA GLY A 205 -20.99 -25.14 -49.68
C GLY A 205 -19.48 -24.83 -49.73
N TRP A 206 -18.85 -24.90 -48.56
CA TRP A 206 -17.39 -24.82 -48.40
C TRP A 206 -16.69 -25.97 -49.16
N ASN A 207 -16.42 -25.79 -50.45
CA ASN A 207 -15.62 -26.73 -51.22
C ASN A 207 -14.12 -26.46 -50.95
N GLN A 208 -13.40 -27.48 -50.52
CA GLN A 208 -11.99 -27.36 -50.13
C GLN A 208 -11.07 -27.14 -51.33
N GLN A 209 -11.44 -27.68 -52.50
CA GLN A 209 -10.66 -27.52 -53.74
C GLN A 209 -10.86 -26.13 -54.37
N SER A 210 -12.00 -25.48 -54.15
CA SER A 210 -12.21 -24.09 -54.59
C SER A 210 -11.35 -23.09 -53.80
N ASN A 211 -11.00 -23.39 -52.55
CA ASN A 211 -10.19 -22.49 -51.72
C ASN A 211 -8.73 -22.38 -52.20
N LYS A 212 -8.14 -23.47 -52.69
CA LYS A 212 -6.76 -23.45 -53.24
C LYS A 212 -6.69 -22.66 -54.54
N ALA A 213 -7.64 -22.91 -55.46
CA ALA A 213 -7.75 -22.13 -56.68
C ALA A 213 -7.97 -20.64 -56.38
N LYS A 214 -8.81 -20.33 -55.38
CA LYS A 214 -9.03 -18.97 -54.91
C LYS A 214 -7.79 -18.33 -54.31
N LEU A 215 -7.02 -19.06 -53.50
CA LEU A 215 -5.73 -18.58 -52.97
C LEU A 215 -4.81 -18.12 -54.11
N LEU A 216 -4.64 -18.94 -55.15
CA LEU A 216 -3.77 -18.61 -56.28
C LEU A 216 -4.30 -17.41 -57.10
N ASP A 217 -5.63 -17.30 -57.27
CA ASP A 217 -6.25 -16.18 -57.96
C ASP A 217 -6.07 -14.86 -57.19
N VAL A 218 -6.29 -14.86 -55.87
CA VAL A 218 -6.10 -13.69 -54.99
C VAL A 218 -4.65 -13.20 -55.05
N TYR A 219 -3.66 -14.09 -55.12
CA TYR A 219 -2.25 -13.69 -55.14
C TYR A 219 -1.62 -13.66 -56.53
N ARG A 220 -2.41 -13.75 -57.62
CA ARG A 220 -1.92 -13.88 -59.02
C ARG A 220 -0.92 -12.82 -59.49
N SER A 221 -0.93 -11.64 -58.87
CA SER A 221 -0.01 -10.54 -59.18
C SER A 221 1.37 -10.67 -58.51
N PHE A 222 1.54 -11.60 -57.59
CA PHE A 222 2.80 -11.81 -56.89
C PHE A 222 3.78 -12.62 -57.74
N ASN A 223 5.07 -12.48 -57.44
CA ASN A 223 6.15 -13.15 -58.14
C ASN A 223 5.88 -14.66 -58.34
N PRO A 224 6.18 -15.22 -59.54
CA PRO A 224 5.92 -16.63 -59.85
C PRO A 224 6.51 -17.64 -58.85
N ALA A 225 7.62 -17.32 -58.18
CA ALA A 225 8.20 -18.16 -57.16
C ALA A 225 7.33 -18.24 -55.89
N LEU A 226 6.69 -17.14 -55.48
CA LEU A 226 5.75 -17.17 -54.35
C LEU A 226 4.49 -17.95 -54.73
N LEU A 227 3.96 -17.77 -55.94
CA LEU A 227 2.80 -18.53 -56.43
C LEU A 227 3.07 -20.04 -56.44
N ALA A 228 4.25 -20.46 -56.92
CA ALA A 228 4.68 -21.86 -56.86
C ALA A 228 4.77 -22.40 -55.43
N LEU A 229 5.07 -21.55 -54.45
CA LEU A 229 5.10 -21.92 -53.04
C LEU A 229 3.70 -22.02 -52.43
N LEU A 230 2.80 -21.08 -52.75
CA LEU A 230 1.39 -21.13 -52.33
C LEU A 230 0.65 -22.32 -52.94
N ASP A 231 1.01 -22.76 -54.15
CA ASP A 231 0.45 -23.96 -54.78
C ASP A 231 0.87 -25.26 -54.07
N LYS A 232 1.83 -25.22 -53.14
CA LYS A 232 2.15 -26.37 -52.28
C LYS A 232 1.22 -26.49 -51.07
N ALA A 233 0.26 -25.57 -50.91
CA ALA A 233 -0.77 -25.66 -49.89
C ALA A 233 -1.60 -26.95 -50.06
N ASP A 234 -1.76 -27.68 -48.97
CA ASP A 234 -2.64 -28.83 -48.91
C ASP A 234 -4.11 -28.37 -48.87
N ALA A 235 -4.89 -28.80 -49.85
CA ALA A 235 -6.29 -28.42 -50.00
C ALA A 235 -7.16 -28.92 -48.82
N GLU A 236 -6.79 -30.04 -48.19
CA GLU A 236 -7.57 -30.61 -47.09
C GLU A 236 -7.42 -29.81 -45.79
N THR A 237 -6.27 -29.15 -45.58
CA THR A 237 -5.96 -28.40 -44.36
C THR A 237 -6.05 -26.88 -44.52
N LEU A 238 -6.06 -26.37 -45.76
CA LEU A 238 -6.24 -24.95 -46.06
C LEU A 238 -7.61 -24.45 -45.58
N ARG A 239 -7.60 -23.39 -44.76
CA ARG A 239 -8.82 -22.73 -44.25
C ARG A 239 -8.77 -21.24 -44.50
N VAL A 240 -9.93 -20.65 -44.72
CA VAL A 240 -10.12 -19.20 -44.80
C VAL A 240 -10.77 -18.74 -43.50
N TRP A 241 -10.23 -17.68 -42.88
CA TRP A 241 -10.80 -17.10 -41.67
C TRP A 241 -11.07 -15.63 -41.92
N GLU A 242 -12.32 -15.22 -41.73
CA GLU A 242 -12.64 -13.81 -41.66
C GLU A 242 -12.03 -13.20 -40.39
N LEU A 243 -11.45 -12.01 -40.53
CA LEU A 243 -10.85 -11.29 -39.42
C LEU A 243 -11.88 -10.32 -38.83
N PHE A 244 -12.06 -10.40 -37.52
CA PHE A 244 -12.96 -9.54 -36.77
C PHE A 244 -12.15 -8.62 -35.86
N ASP A 245 -12.58 -7.37 -35.78
CA ASP A 245 -12.15 -6.40 -34.78
C ASP A 245 -13.28 -6.19 -33.77
N MET A 246 -12.98 -5.64 -32.61
CA MET A 246 -13.97 -5.30 -31.61
C MET A 246 -13.58 -4.00 -30.91
N ASP A 247 -14.58 -3.16 -30.66
CA ASP A 247 -14.41 -1.98 -29.82
C ASP A 247 -14.05 -2.38 -28.39
N VAL A 248 -13.31 -1.50 -27.70
CA VAL A 248 -12.81 -1.75 -26.34
C VAL A 248 -13.99 -1.93 -25.37
N LEU A 249 -13.95 -2.99 -24.57
CA LEU A 249 -14.93 -3.20 -23.51
C LEU A 249 -14.78 -2.15 -22.41
N PRO A 250 -15.86 -1.64 -21.79
CA PRO A 250 -15.75 -0.66 -20.71
C PRO A 250 -15.03 -1.17 -19.45
N THR A 251 -15.12 -2.48 -19.21
CA THR A 251 -14.48 -3.19 -18.10
C THR A 251 -14.31 -4.66 -18.46
N TRP A 252 -13.38 -5.32 -17.80
CA TRP A 252 -13.10 -6.75 -17.87
C TRP A 252 -13.51 -7.47 -16.59
N VAL A 253 -13.97 -6.75 -15.57
CA VAL A 253 -14.30 -7.34 -14.27
C VAL A 253 -15.75 -7.08 -13.89
N ASN A 254 -16.33 -8.01 -13.14
CA ASN A 254 -17.66 -7.87 -12.59
C ASN A 254 -17.75 -8.73 -11.33
N ASP A 255 -17.81 -8.12 -10.14
CA ASP A 255 -17.77 -8.83 -8.85
C ASP A 255 -16.65 -9.88 -8.77
N LYS A 256 -16.97 -11.17 -8.87
CA LYS A 256 -16.04 -12.31 -8.81
C LYS A 256 -15.75 -12.92 -10.19
N LEU A 257 -15.95 -12.16 -11.26
CA LEU A 257 -15.61 -12.52 -12.64
C LEU A 257 -14.51 -11.60 -13.17
N ALA A 258 -13.50 -12.17 -13.83
CA ALA A 258 -12.56 -11.42 -14.67
C ALA A 258 -12.44 -12.05 -16.06
N LEU A 259 -12.40 -11.23 -17.09
CA LEU A 259 -12.10 -11.61 -18.47
C LEU A 259 -10.60 -11.51 -18.73
N LEU A 260 -10.09 -12.37 -19.62
CA LEU A 260 -8.72 -12.30 -20.14
C LEU A 260 -8.64 -12.76 -21.60
N GLY A 261 -7.52 -12.44 -22.26
CA GLY A 261 -7.28 -12.82 -23.65
C GLY A 261 -8.34 -12.29 -24.60
N ASP A 262 -8.66 -13.06 -25.66
CA ASP A 262 -9.59 -12.64 -26.70
C ASP A 262 -11.02 -12.33 -26.20
N ALA A 263 -11.42 -12.82 -25.01
CA ALA A 263 -12.69 -12.43 -24.40
C ALA A 263 -12.68 -10.95 -23.97
N ALA A 264 -11.55 -10.44 -23.49
CA ALA A 264 -11.34 -9.08 -23.04
C ALA A 264 -10.86 -8.15 -24.16
N HIS A 265 -9.88 -8.58 -24.95
CA HIS A 265 -9.17 -7.78 -25.94
C HIS A 265 -8.80 -8.61 -27.19
N PRO A 266 -9.72 -8.86 -28.13
CA PRO A 266 -9.41 -9.65 -29.33
C PRO A 266 -8.46 -8.90 -30.28
N PHE A 267 -7.41 -9.58 -30.75
CA PHE A 267 -6.40 -8.98 -31.63
C PHE A 267 -6.61 -9.36 -33.09
N LEU A 268 -6.41 -8.39 -33.99
CA LEU A 268 -6.07 -8.69 -35.38
C LEU A 268 -4.70 -9.41 -35.43
N PRO A 269 -4.45 -10.32 -36.37
CA PRO A 269 -3.26 -11.18 -36.36
C PRO A 269 -1.97 -10.49 -36.82
N HIS A 270 -1.96 -9.16 -36.95
CA HIS A 270 -0.90 -8.41 -37.66
C HIS A 270 0.41 -8.28 -36.87
N GLN A 271 0.36 -8.40 -35.54
CA GLN A 271 1.53 -8.31 -34.67
C GLN A 271 1.89 -9.64 -33.97
N GLY A 272 1.05 -10.67 -34.10
CA GLY A 272 1.26 -11.97 -33.45
C GLY A 272 1.21 -11.93 -31.91
N GLN A 273 0.65 -10.88 -31.31
CA GLN A 273 0.72 -10.64 -29.86
C GLN A 273 -0.48 -11.13 -29.04
N GLY A 274 -1.63 -11.44 -29.64
CA GLY A 274 -2.84 -11.78 -28.86
C GLY A 274 -2.61 -12.90 -27.83
N ALA A 275 -1.92 -13.98 -28.22
CA ALA A 275 -1.57 -15.06 -27.30
C ALA A 275 -0.57 -14.62 -26.22
N GLY A 276 0.38 -13.75 -26.55
CA GLY A 276 1.37 -13.24 -25.59
C GLY A 276 0.73 -12.34 -24.53
N VAL A 277 -0.16 -11.44 -24.95
CA VAL A 277 -0.91 -10.55 -24.06
C VAL A 277 -1.89 -11.35 -23.18
N ALA A 278 -2.49 -12.43 -23.69
CA ALA A 278 -3.28 -13.35 -22.87
C ALA A 278 -2.45 -14.08 -21.79
N MET A 279 -1.18 -14.40 -22.08
CA MET A 279 -0.26 -14.97 -21.08
C MET A 279 0.14 -13.92 -20.03
N GLU A 280 0.33 -12.67 -20.43
CA GLU A 280 0.54 -11.55 -19.51
C GLU A 280 -0.67 -11.40 -18.56
N ASP A 281 -1.91 -11.48 -19.06
CA ASP A 281 -3.10 -11.42 -18.20
C ASP A 281 -3.12 -12.53 -17.14
N ALA A 282 -2.81 -13.77 -17.55
CA ALA A 282 -2.75 -14.90 -16.63
C ALA A 282 -1.66 -14.71 -15.56
N ALA A 283 -0.50 -14.14 -15.94
CA ALA A 283 0.56 -13.81 -14.99
C ALA A 283 0.14 -12.73 -14.00
N ALA A 284 -0.50 -11.66 -14.47
CA ALA A 284 -1.00 -10.58 -13.62
C ALA A 284 -2.04 -11.10 -12.61
N LEU A 285 -3.00 -11.92 -13.05
CA LEU A 285 -3.97 -12.57 -12.17
C LEU A 285 -3.29 -13.44 -11.11
N ALA A 286 -2.29 -14.25 -11.48
CA ALA A 286 -1.55 -15.09 -10.55
C ALA A 286 -0.80 -14.27 -9.48
N VAL A 287 -0.30 -13.08 -9.84
CA VAL A 287 0.39 -12.18 -8.91
C VAL A 287 -0.58 -11.53 -7.92
N VAL A 288 -1.73 -11.05 -8.39
CA VAL A 288 -2.68 -10.34 -7.53
C VAL A 288 -3.61 -11.27 -6.74
N LEU A 289 -3.58 -12.58 -7.04
CA LEU A 289 -4.32 -13.63 -6.35
C LEU A 289 -3.36 -14.72 -5.81
N PRO A 290 -2.46 -14.41 -4.85
CA PRO A 290 -1.62 -15.43 -4.23
C PRO A 290 -2.46 -16.46 -3.44
N ARG A 291 -1.86 -17.60 -3.07
CA ARG A 291 -2.58 -18.72 -2.44
C ARG A 291 -3.28 -18.39 -1.12
N ASP A 292 -2.83 -17.35 -0.42
CA ASP A 292 -3.37 -16.85 0.85
C ASP A 292 -4.40 -15.70 0.65
N THR A 293 -4.88 -15.49 -0.58
CA THR A 293 -5.91 -14.49 -0.88
C THR A 293 -7.19 -14.76 -0.09
N ARG A 294 -7.65 -13.76 0.66
CA ARG A 294 -8.94 -13.82 1.35
C ARG A 294 -10.08 -13.65 0.36
N LEU A 295 -11.18 -14.37 0.58
CA LEU A 295 -12.33 -14.35 -0.33
C LEU A 295 -12.96 -12.97 -0.47
N GLU A 296 -12.96 -12.18 0.61
CA GLU A 296 -13.47 -10.80 0.60
C GLU A 296 -12.61 -9.84 -0.24
N ASP A 297 -11.32 -10.15 -0.45
CA ASP A 297 -10.43 -9.28 -1.21
C ASP A 297 -10.57 -9.49 -2.72
N ILE A 298 -11.12 -10.63 -3.17
CA ILE A 298 -11.16 -11.03 -4.58
C ILE A 298 -11.67 -9.91 -5.50
N PRO A 299 -12.83 -9.27 -5.28
CA PRO A 299 -13.31 -8.23 -6.19
C PRO A 299 -12.34 -7.06 -6.36
N GLU A 300 -11.67 -6.65 -5.28
CA GLU A 300 -10.68 -5.58 -5.33
C GLU A 300 -9.37 -6.04 -5.99
N ARG A 301 -8.97 -7.30 -5.80
CA ARG A 301 -7.84 -7.91 -6.53
C ARG A 301 -8.09 -7.96 -8.03
N LEU A 302 -9.31 -8.25 -8.48
CA LEU A 302 -9.64 -8.26 -9.90
C LEU A 302 -9.53 -6.87 -10.52
N LYS A 303 -9.94 -5.81 -9.81
CA LYS A 303 -9.70 -4.43 -10.27
C LYS A 303 -8.22 -4.09 -10.33
N LEU A 304 -7.43 -4.59 -9.38
CA LEU A 304 -5.97 -4.43 -9.39
C LEU A 304 -5.30 -5.16 -10.58
N TYR A 305 -5.86 -6.28 -11.02
CA TYR A 305 -5.47 -6.92 -12.29
C TYR A 305 -5.86 -6.07 -13.49
N GLU A 306 -7.10 -5.61 -13.54
CA GLU A 306 -7.63 -4.87 -14.69
C GLU A 306 -6.89 -3.56 -14.91
N SER A 307 -6.67 -2.77 -13.85
CA SER A 307 -6.09 -1.42 -13.93
C SER A 307 -4.82 -1.33 -14.81
N PRO A 308 -3.74 -2.09 -14.54
CA PRO A 308 -2.53 -2.06 -15.38
C PRO A 308 -2.71 -2.77 -16.73
N ARG A 309 -3.52 -3.83 -16.79
CA ARG A 309 -3.65 -4.66 -17.99
C ARG A 309 -4.52 -4.02 -19.05
N TYR A 310 -5.55 -3.28 -18.63
CA TYR A 310 -6.51 -2.61 -19.50
C TYR A 310 -5.83 -1.63 -20.45
N GLU A 311 -5.05 -0.70 -19.93
CA GLU A 311 -4.30 0.25 -20.76
C GLU A 311 -3.34 -0.47 -21.71
N ARG A 312 -2.60 -1.45 -21.17
CA ARG A 312 -1.56 -2.17 -21.91
C ARG A 312 -2.11 -2.98 -23.07
N ALA A 313 -3.09 -3.83 -22.85
CA ALA A 313 -3.65 -4.66 -23.92
C ALA A 313 -4.31 -3.79 -25.00
N ASN A 314 -5.04 -2.74 -24.61
CA ASN A 314 -5.69 -1.83 -25.57
C ASN A 314 -4.68 -1.06 -26.42
N ARG A 315 -3.55 -0.63 -25.84
CA ARG A 315 -2.46 0.02 -26.61
C ARG A 315 -1.81 -0.94 -27.60
N ILE A 316 -1.55 -2.19 -27.20
CA ILE A 316 -0.99 -3.20 -28.12
C ILE A 316 -2.02 -3.58 -29.20
N GLN A 317 -3.31 -3.63 -28.87
CA GLN A 317 -4.39 -3.86 -29.82
C GLN A 317 -4.40 -2.75 -30.88
N GLU A 318 -4.26 -1.49 -30.47
CA GLU A 318 -4.20 -0.36 -31.40
C GLU A 318 -2.98 -0.43 -32.33
N TYR A 319 -1.79 -0.78 -31.82
CA TYR A 319 -0.64 -1.05 -32.70
C TYR A 319 -0.94 -2.16 -33.72
N SER A 320 -1.70 -3.18 -33.33
CA SER A 320 -2.13 -4.22 -34.26
C SER A 320 -3.14 -3.72 -35.30
N ARG A 321 -4.01 -2.75 -34.97
CA ARG A 321 -4.91 -2.11 -35.94
C ARG A 321 -4.13 -1.27 -36.95
N ILE A 322 -3.17 -0.47 -36.48
CA ILE A 322 -2.33 0.37 -37.36
C ILE A 322 -1.53 -0.52 -38.31
N ALA A 323 -0.94 -1.62 -37.82
CA ALA A 323 -0.21 -2.60 -38.65
C ALA A 323 -1.13 -3.33 -39.64
N GLY A 324 -2.43 -3.30 -39.37
CA GLY A 324 -3.45 -3.88 -40.20
C GLY A 324 -3.74 -3.12 -41.48
N ARG A 325 -3.47 -1.81 -41.50
CA ARG A 325 -3.80 -0.90 -42.59
C ARG A 325 -3.02 -1.22 -43.87
N ASP A 326 -3.56 -0.69 -44.96
CA ASP A 326 -3.00 -0.85 -46.30
C ASP A 326 -1.79 0.10 -46.49
N ILE A 327 -0.89 -0.23 -47.42
CA ILE A 327 0.36 0.51 -47.61
C ILE A 327 0.05 1.96 -48.04
N GLY A 328 0.60 2.94 -47.31
CA GLY A 328 0.42 4.38 -47.57
C GLY A 328 -0.32 5.12 -46.44
N GLU A 329 -0.92 4.40 -45.51
CA GLU A 329 -1.54 4.96 -44.31
C GLU A 329 -0.60 4.83 -43.10
N ARG A 330 -0.29 5.96 -42.45
CA ARG A 330 0.46 6.18 -41.19
C ARG A 330 1.31 4.99 -40.66
N SER A 331 2.64 5.12 -40.68
CA SER A 331 3.58 4.12 -40.15
C SER A 331 3.63 4.04 -38.63
N ILE A 332 3.79 2.84 -38.08
CA ILE A 332 4.10 2.61 -36.65
C ILE A 332 5.55 2.98 -36.39
N ASP A 333 5.81 3.67 -35.27
CA ASP A 333 7.16 3.74 -34.72
C ASP A 333 7.54 2.36 -34.14
N MET A 334 8.32 1.60 -34.92
CA MET A 334 8.72 0.25 -34.55
C MET A 334 9.64 0.21 -33.32
N MET A 335 10.35 1.30 -33.01
CA MET A 335 11.22 1.37 -31.83
C MET A 335 10.39 1.57 -30.57
N GLU A 336 9.42 2.49 -30.61
CA GLU A 336 8.47 2.70 -29.52
C GLU A 336 7.67 1.42 -29.24
N TYR A 337 7.14 0.78 -30.29
CA TYR A 337 6.42 -0.48 -30.18
C TYR A 337 7.26 -1.58 -29.55
N SER A 338 8.49 -1.80 -30.06
CA SER A 338 9.36 -2.86 -29.55
C SER A 338 9.75 -2.62 -28.09
N THR A 339 10.01 -1.37 -27.72
CA THR A 339 10.35 -0.99 -26.34
C THR A 339 9.16 -1.21 -25.40
N TYR A 340 7.96 -0.74 -25.79
CA TYR A 340 6.76 -0.87 -24.97
C TYR A 340 6.33 -2.32 -24.82
N ASN A 341 6.39 -3.10 -25.91
CA ASN A 341 5.87 -4.45 -25.93
C ASN A 341 6.90 -5.48 -25.42
N PHE A 342 8.06 -5.59 -26.08
CA PHE A 342 9.03 -6.66 -25.82
C PHE A 342 9.93 -6.39 -24.60
N GLY A 343 10.08 -5.12 -24.21
CA GLY A 343 10.86 -4.71 -23.04
C GLY A 343 10.13 -4.84 -21.69
N HIS A 344 8.94 -5.45 -21.66
CA HIS A 344 8.09 -5.52 -20.47
C HIS A 344 8.06 -6.93 -19.87
N ASP A 345 8.22 -7.01 -18.55
CA ASP A 345 7.93 -8.21 -17.75
C ASP A 345 6.66 -7.97 -16.93
N GLU A 346 5.58 -8.66 -17.29
CA GLU A 346 4.29 -8.45 -16.63
C GLU A 346 4.27 -8.95 -15.18
N TRP A 347 5.02 -10.00 -14.86
CA TRP A 347 5.03 -10.50 -13.49
C TRP A 347 5.65 -9.47 -12.55
N ASP A 348 6.81 -8.94 -12.93
CA ASP A 348 7.53 -7.97 -12.11
C ASP A 348 6.75 -6.65 -12.00
N HIS A 349 6.13 -6.20 -13.10
CA HIS A 349 5.24 -5.04 -13.10
C HIS A 349 4.02 -5.24 -12.18
N SER A 350 3.29 -6.34 -12.33
CA SER A 350 2.15 -6.66 -11.47
C SER A 350 2.56 -6.84 -10.01
N THR A 351 3.77 -7.36 -9.74
CA THR A 351 4.27 -7.54 -8.37
C THR A 351 4.45 -6.18 -7.70
N GLU A 352 4.97 -5.20 -8.43
CA GLU A 352 5.10 -3.84 -7.92
C GLU A 352 3.73 -3.18 -7.68
N LYS A 353 2.77 -3.35 -8.61
CA LYS A 353 1.39 -2.87 -8.40
C LYS A 353 0.75 -3.51 -7.17
N PHE A 354 1.00 -4.79 -6.93
CA PHE A 354 0.54 -5.50 -5.74
C PHE A 354 1.15 -4.97 -4.44
N ARG A 355 2.44 -4.63 -4.43
CA ARG A 355 3.09 -3.96 -3.28
C ARG A 355 2.48 -2.59 -3.00
N GLN A 356 2.31 -1.77 -4.05
CA GLN A 356 1.72 -0.44 -3.95
C GLN A 356 0.30 -0.48 -3.40
N TRP A 357 -0.51 -1.42 -3.89
CA TRP A 357 -1.84 -1.68 -3.32
C TRP A 357 -1.73 -2.09 -1.85
N GLY A 358 -0.79 -2.97 -1.50
CA GLY A 358 -0.60 -3.44 -0.12
C GLY A 358 -0.22 -2.31 0.84
N TRP A 359 0.50 -1.31 0.35
CA TRP A 359 0.80 -0.10 1.09
C TRP A 359 -0.42 0.84 1.17
N SER A 360 -1.20 0.98 0.10
CA SER A 360 -2.38 1.85 0.10
C SER A 360 -3.49 1.38 1.04
N GLN A 361 -3.52 0.09 1.39
CA GLN A 361 -4.44 -0.45 2.41
C GLN A 361 -4.07 -0.03 3.84
N LYS A 362 -2.95 0.66 4.06
CA LYS A 362 -2.43 1.00 5.39
C LYS A 362 -2.31 2.52 5.54
N PRO A 363 -3.24 3.16 6.28
CA PRO A 363 -3.34 4.63 6.28
C PRO A 363 -2.18 5.37 6.97
N ASN A 364 -1.29 4.69 7.70
CA ASN A 364 -0.30 5.34 8.58
C ASN A 364 1.12 4.76 8.45
N LEU A 365 1.53 4.41 7.23
CA LEU A 365 2.88 3.91 7.01
C LEU A 365 3.94 4.99 7.26
N PHE A 366 4.98 4.66 8.00
CA PHE A 366 6.15 5.51 8.15
C PHE A 366 7.05 5.40 6.92
N TRP A 367 7.11 6.49 6.14
CA TRP A 367 7.98 6.61 4.99
C TRP A 367 9.26 7.37 5.35
N ARG A 368 10.39 6.81 4.97
CA ARG A 368 11.72 7.45 5.05
C ARG A 368 12.51 7.13 3.80
N MET A 369 13.47 7.99 3.47
CA MET A 369 14.35 7.71 2.35
C MET A 369 15.23 6.48 2.65
N PRO A 370 15.53 5.63 1.66
CA PRO A 370 15.05 5.66 0.27
C PRO A 370 13.65 5.07 0.07
N ILE A 371 12.72 5.86 -0.47
CA ILE A 371 11.31 5.44 -0.67
C ILE A 371 11.12 4.39 -1.77
N SER A 372 12.12 4.19 -2.64
CA SER A 372 12.06 3.23 -3.75
C SER A 372 11.88 1.78 -3.29
N PHE A 373 12.11 1.49 -2.01
CA PHE A 373 11.99 0.15 -1.42
C PHE A 373 10.74 -0.01 -0.54
N GLY A 374 9.84 0.98 -0.55
CA GLY A 374 8.63 0.98 0.27
C GLY A 374 8.80 1.70 1.61
N PRO A 375 7.83 1.52 2.53
CA PRO A 375 7.86 2.12 3.86
C PRO A 375 9.01 1.54 4.68
N MET A 376 9.64 2.38 5.52
CA MET A 376 10.87 2.02 6.22
C MET A 376 10.54 1.38 7.58
N PRO A 377 10.97 0.15 7.88
CA PRO A 377 10.79 -0.44 9.21
C PRO A 377 11.61 0.34 10.24
N GLY A 378 11.18 0.33 11.50
CA GLY A 378 11.86 1.07 12.55
C GLY A 378 11.24 0.85 13.93
N PRO A 379 11.47 1.78 14.87
CA PRO A 379 10.92 1.67 16.22
C PRO A 379 9.38 1.66 16.25
N ARG A 380 8.73 2.29 15.27
CA ARG A 380 7.26 2.50 15.23
C ARG A 380 6.51 1.49 14.38
N GLN A 381 7.20 0.83 13.44
CA GLN A 381 6.57 -0.16 12.56
C GLN A 381 7.53 -1.28 12.14
N ASP A 382 7.00 -2.44 11.79
CA ASP A 382 7.72 -3.51 11.13
C ASP A 382 7.75 -3.36 9.60
N PHE A 383 8.29 -4.36 8.91
CA PHE A 383 8.37 -4.36 7.44
C PHE A 383 6.99 -4.36 6.77
N PHE A 384 5.97 -4.87 7.46
CA PHE A 384 4.60 -4.89 7.00
C PHE A 384 3.84 -3.62 7.40
N GLY A 385 4.47 -2.65 8.06
CA GLY A 385 3.79 -1.45 8.54
C GLY A 385 2.95 -1.67 9.80
N MET A 386 3.15 -2.78 10.51
CA MET A 386 2.46 -3.07 11.77
C MET A 386 3.22 -2.44 12.95
N PRO A 387 2.53 -1.88 13.96
CA PRO A 387 3.17 -1.35 15.17
C PRO A 387 4.06 -2.39 15.87
N ARG A 388 5.15 -1.94 16.52
CA ARG A 388 6.08 -2.81 17.24
C ARG A 388 5.59 -3.08 18.67
N ASP A 389 5.88 -4.29 19.18
CA ASP A 389 5.68 -4.66 20.58
C ASP A 389 6.97 -4.42 21.40
N PRO A 390 6.97 -3.50 22.37
CA PRO A 390 8.12 -3.18 23.21
C PRO A 390 8.15 -3.92 24.56
N THR A 391 7.26 -4.90 24.80
CA THR A 391 7.05 -5.57 26.09
C THR A 391 8.33 -6.15 26.71
N TYR A 392 9.27 -6.61 25.89
CA TYR A 392 10.52 -7.27 26.34
C TYR A 392 11.72 -6.32 26.47
N SER A 393 11.57 -5.04 26.14
CA SER A 393 12.66 -4.06 26.21
C SER A 393 12.97 -3.67 27.65
N THR A 394 14.21 -3.29 27.93
CA THR A 394 14.64 -2.78 29.25
C THR A 394 15.33 -1.43 29.10
N PHE A 395 15.28 -0.62 30.17
CA PHE A 395 15.95 0.66 30.20
C PHE A 395 16.73 0.88 31.51
N VAL A 396 17.82 1.64 31.41
CA VAL A 396 18.57 2.19 32.55
C VAL A 396 18.83 3.66 32.28
N THR A 397 18.30 4.55 33.11
CA THR A 397 18.44 6.00 32.96
C THR A 397 19.16 6.61 34.14
N ALA A 398 20.26 7.31 33.90
CA ALA A 398 20.95 8.15 34.86
C ALA A 398 20.63 9.63 34.59
N SER A 399 20.17 10.35 35.61
CA SER A 399 19.72 11.74 35.51
C SER A 399 20.45 12.66 36.50
N PHE A 400 20.86 13.83 36.00
CA PHE A 400 21.59 14.87 36.72
C PHE A 400 20.80 16.18 36.58
N LYS A 401 19.93 16.50 37.55
CA LYS A 401 19.14 17.74 37.59
C LYS A 401 19.91 18.81 38.36
N PHE A 402 20.07 19.99 37.80
CA PHE A 402 20.86 21.07 38.39
C PHE A 402 20.25 22.45 38.18
N LYS A 403 20.62 23.38 39.06
CA LYS A 403 20.34 24.82 38.93
C LYS A 403 21.41 25.48 38.06
N THR A 404 20.99 26.35 37.16
CA THR A 404 21.88 27.07 36.23
C THR A 404 21.31 28.42 35.81
N SER A 405 22.05 29.15 34.98
CA SER A 405 21.68 30.46 34.42
C SER A 405 20.53 30.34 33.43
N ARG A 406 19.35 30.91 33.77
CA ARG A 406 18.22 31.00 32.83
C ARG A 406 18.62 31.81 31.59
N THR A 407 19.36 32.90 31.78
CA THR A 407 19.77 33.80 30.69
C THR A 407 20.63 33.07 29.66
N LEU A 408 21.56 32.22 30.10
CA LEU A 408 22.37 31.42 29.17
C LEU A 408 21.50 30.39 28.44
N LEU A 409 20.65 29.65 29.16
CA LEU A 409 19.75 28.67 28.54
C LEU A 409 18.76 29.31 27.56
N GLN A 410 18.34 30.55 27.81
CA GLN A 410 17.46 31.29 26.90
C GLN A 410 18.10 31.51 25.53
N ASN A 411 19.43 31.64 25.45
CA ASN A 411 20.16 31.78 24.18
C ASN A 411 20.20 30.48 23.37
N LEU A 412 19.78 29.35 23.95
CA LEU A 412 19.64 28.06 23.25
C LEU A 412 18.23 27.84 22.68
N LEU A 413 17.29 28.74 22.98
CA LEU A 413 15.93 28.67 22.45
C LEU A 413 15.92 29.11 20.97
N PRO A 414 15.25 28.36 20.08
CA PRO A 414 15.46 28.51 18.63
C PRO A 414 14.72 29.72 18.05
N THR A 415 13.63 30.16 18.68
CA THR A 415 12.83 31.29 18.23
C THR A 415 12.24 32.05 19.43
N ALA A 416 11.80 33.29 19.20
CA ALA A 416 11.16 34.13 20.21
C ALA A 416 9.81 33.57 20.74
N ALA A 417 9.26 32.55 20.08
CA ALA A 417 8.05 31.85 20.52
C ALA A 417 8.30 30.92 21.72
N PHE A 418 9.56 30.54 21.97
CA PHE A 418 9.96 29.81 23.17
C PHE A 418 10.36 30.79 24.26
N LYS A 419 9.81 30.59 25.47
CA LYS A 419 10.12 31.42 26.64
C LYS A 419 10.17 30.56 27.90
N PHE A 420 10.83 31.05 28.93
CA PHE A 420 10.68 30.46 30.26
C PHE A 420 9.36 30.91 30.89
N THR A 421 8.72 30.02 31.63
CA THR A 421 7.51 30.32 32.41
C THR A 421 7.83 31.24 33.59
N SER A 422 9.00 31.04 34.21
CA SER A 422 9.46 31.82 35.35
C SER A 422 10.27 33.05 34.93
N PRO A 423 10.05 34.23 35.57
CA PRO A 423 10.84 35.44 35.32
C PRO A 423 12.22 35.44 36.01
N GLY A 424 12.52 34.45 36.86
CA GLY A 424 13.75 34.41 37.65
C GLY A 424 15.03 34.31 36.80
N THR A 425 16.20 34.68 37.35
CA THR A 425 17.49 34.53 36.64
C THR A 425 18.08 33.12 36.75
N VAL A 426 17.51 32.28 37.59
CA VAL A 426 17.88 30.87 37.80
C VAL A 426 16.83 29.96 37.15
N ALA A 427 17.28 28.92 36.47
CA ALA A 427 16.44 27.87 35.89
C ALA A 427 16.99 26.48 36.23
N TYR A 428 16.21 25.45 35.88
CA TYR A 428 16.57 24.05 36.07
C TYR A 428 16.81 23.38 34.72
N ALA A 429 17.85 22.56 34.65
CA ALA A 429 18.11 21.68 33.52
C ALA A 429 18.54 20.30 34.01
N SER A 430 18.40 19.30 33.15
CA SER A 430 18.89 17.96 33.40
C SER A 430 19.76 17.47 32.26
N PHE A 431 20.85 16.81 32.62
CA PHE A 431 21.53 15.88 31.73
C PHE A 431 21.02 14.47 32.02
N SER A 432 20.56 13.77 31.00
CA SER A 432 20.02 12.41 31.16
C SER A 432 20.58 11.46 30.13
N GLN A 433 21.13 10.35 30.61
CA GLN A 433 21.64 9.25 29.80
C GLN A 433 20.74 8.04 29.98
N THR A 434 20.26 7.45 28.89
CA THR A 434 19.48 6.20 28.92
C THR A 434 20.12 5.13 28.06
N THR A 435 20.18 3.91 28.60
CA THR A 435 20.57 2.69 27.90
C THR A 435 19.32 1.86 27.66
N LEU A 436 19.08 1.47 26.41
CA LEU A 436 17.97 0.63 25.99
C LEU A 436 18.51 -0.70 25.49
N ASN A 437 17.93 -1.82 25.94
CA ASN A 437 18.30 -3.18 25.49
C ASN A 437 17.05 -4.00 25.15
N GLY A 438 17.22 -5.04 24.33
CA GLY A 438 16.13 -5.94 23.95
C GLY A 438 15.20 -5.33 22.89
N MET A 439 15.69 -4.39 22.09
CA MET A 439 14.87 -3.67 21.11
C MET A 439 14.55 -4.59 19.93
N HIS A 440 13.30 -5.04 19.83
CA HIS A 440 12.85 -5.97 18.77
C HIS A 440 13.15 -5.45 17.35
N TRP A 441 13.00 -4.15 17.12
CA TRP A 441 13.26 -3.52 15.82
C TRP A 441 14.75 -3.45 15.45
N LEU A 442 15.65 -3.70 16.41
CA LEU A 442 17.09 -3.88 16.22
C LEU A 442 17.51 -5.35 16.37
N GLY A 443 16.58 -6.30 16.19
CA GLY A 443 16.87 -7.74 16.31
C GLY A 443 17.25 -8.17 17.74
N GLY A 444 16.75 -7.46 18.77
CA GLY A 444 17.06 -7.73 20.18
C GLY A 444 18.27 -6.94 20.71
N GLY A 445 18.92 -6.15 19.86
CA GLY A 445 20.02 -5.26 20.24
C GLY A 445 19.60 -4.09 21.14
N GLY A 446 20.52 -3.14 21.34
CA GLY A 446 20.33 -1.99 22.22
C GLY A 446 21.14 -0.78 21.76
N TYR A 447 20.79 0.38 22.30
CA TYR A 447 21.49 1.63 22.04
C TYR A 447 21.47 2.53 23.28
N ARG A 448 22.26 3.59 23.26
CA ARG A 448 22.41 4.57 24.33
C ARG A 448 22.14 5.95 23.78
N HIS A 449 21.52 6.78 24.60
CA HIS A 449 21.35 8.18 24.30
C HIS A 449 21.66 9.06 25.52
N PHE A 450 22.06 10.30 25.27
CA PHE A 450 22.46 11.29 26.26
C PHE A 450 21.98 12.68 25.83
N GLY A 451 21.15 13.36 26.61
CA GLY A 451 20.55 14.64 26.20
C GLY A 451 20.57 15.71 27.29
N LEU A 452 20.46 16.96 26.84
CA LEU A 452 20.20 18.13 27.69
C LEU A 452 18.70 18.43 27.66
N TYR A 453 18.09 18.59 28.82
CA TYR A 453 16.67 18.86 29.01
C TYR A 453 16.52 20.17 29.79
N ILE A 454 15.92 21.20 29.19
CA ILE A 454 15.72 22.52 29.78
C ILE A 454 14.28 22.61 30.30
N HIS A 455 14.10 22.71 31.61
CA HIS A 455 12.77 22.64 32.24
C HIS A 455 12.10 24.02 32.34
N GLY A 456 10.78 24.02 32.52
CA GLY A 456 9.99 25.24 32.71
C GLY A 456 9.93 26.15 31.47
N VAL A 457 9.86 25.54 30.28
CA VAL A 457 9.74 26.25 29.01
C VAL A 457 8.28 26.26 28.56
N GLN A 458 7.87 27.32 27.88
CA GLN A 458 6.61 27.42 27.18
C GLN A 458 6.85 27.77 25.70
N TYR A 459 5.99 27.26 24.83
CA TYR A 459 5.97 27.56 23.41
C TYR A 459 4.62 28.13 23.00
N THR A 460 4.62 29.31 22.40
CA THR A 460 3.42 29.91 21.79
C THR A 460 3.29 29.43 20.35
N ARG A 461 2.24 28.66 20.07
CA ARG A 461 1.89 28.19 18.72
C ARG A 461 1.43 29.36 17.84
N LYS A 462 1.40 29.14 16.52
CA LYS A 462 0.96 30.15 15.54
C LYS A 462 -0.49 30.61 15.74
N ASP A 463 -1.34 29.76 16.32
CA ASP A 463 -2.73 30.07 16.65
C ASP A 463 -2.89 30.83 17.99
N GLY A 464 -1.79 31.15 18.67
CA GLY A 464 -1.77 31.85 19.95
C GLY A 464 -1.88 30.93 21.18
N SER A 465 -2.17 29.65 21.00
CA SER A 465 -2.20 28.69 22.12
C SER A 465 -0.80 28.45 22.68
N VAL A 466 -0.72 28.15 23.99
CA VAL A 466 0.55 27.96 24.70
C VAL A 466 0.64 26.52 25.20
N VAL A 467 1.81 25.92 25.03
CA VAL A 467 2.14 24.59 25.57
C VAL A 467 3.30 24.73 26.55
N HIS A 468 3.23 24.05 27.68
CA HIS A 468 4.29 24.05 28.69
C HIS A 468 5.04 22.73 28.65
N GLY A 469 6.35 22.74 28.82
CA GLY A 469 7.13 21.53 28.73
C GLY A 469 8.62 21.70 28.97
N THR A 470 9.32 20.59 28.80
CA THR A 470 10.77 20.52 28.82
C THR A 470 11.32 20.64 27.40
N TYR A 471 12.18 21.62 27.14
CA TYR A 471 12.82 21.79 25.83
C TYR A 471 14.08 20.94 25.69
N LEU A 472 14.15 20.17 24.61
CA LEU A 472 15.27 19.30 24.22
C LEU A 472 16.07 19.97 23.09
N PRO A 473 17.12 20.77 23.40
CA PRO A 473 17.98 21.38 22.39
C PRO A 473 18.93 20.39 21.70
N ILE A 474 19.31 19.29 22.37
CA ILE A 474 20.27 18.32 21.83
C ILE A 474 20.09 16.95 22.48
N LEU A 475 20.15 15.90 21.65
CA LEU A 475 20.18 14.51 22.07
C LEU A 475 21.29 13.76 21.32
N PHE A 476 22.27 13.25 22.03
CA PHE A 476 23.31 12.40 21.46
C PHE A 476 22.89 10.94 21.49
N GLU A 477 23.22 10.17 20.46
CA GLU A 477 23.01 8.72 20.42
C GLU A 477 24.21 8.00 19.81
N ASN A 478 24.40 6.73 20.16
CA ASN A 478 25.52 5.91 19.68
C ASN A 478 25.17 4.97 18.51
N LEU A 479 24.00 5.13 17.90
CA LEU A 479 23.55 4.32 16.76
C LEU A 479 22.81 5.19 15.76
N THR A 480 23.02 4.96 14.47
CA THR A 480 22.46 5.80 13.40
C THR A 480 20.95 5.63 13.23
N ASP A 481 20.43 4.41 13.36
CA ASP A 481 19.00 4.12 13.16
C ASP A 481 18.04 4.92 14.06
N PRO A 482 18.27 5.03 15.39
CA PRO A 482 17.44 5.87 16.26
C PRO A 482 17.65 7.37 16.01
N ILE A 483 18.82 7.78 15.47
CA ILE A 483 19.09 9.17 15.06
C ILE A 483 18.21 9.55 13.88
N VAL A 484 18.26 8.76 12.80
CA VAL A 484 17.52 9.04 11.57
C VAL A 484 16.01 9.00 11.84
N SER A 485 15.51 7.94 12.50
CA SER A 485 14.08 7.85 12.84
C SER A 485 13.63 8.99 13.76
N GLY A 486 14.41 9.37 14.78
CA GLY A 486 14.04 10.45 15.68
C GLY A 486 14.04 11.84 15.03
N ARG A 487 14.98 12.10 14.10
CA ARG A 487 15.03 13.38 13.37
C ARG A 487 13.92 13.50 12.36
N GLU A 488 13.70 12.46 11.56
CA GLU A 488 12.74 12.50 10.45
C GLU A 488 11.30 12.36 10.93
N GLU A 489 11.04 11.51 11.94
CA GLU A 489 9.69 11.19 12.38
C GLU A 489 9.24 12.07 13.57
N LEU A 490 10.14 12.43 14.50
CA LEU A 490 9.80 13.25 15.69
C LEU A 490 10.34 14.68 15.67
N GLY A 491 11.29 15.00 14.77
CA GLY A 491 11.96 16.30 14.77
C GLY A 491 12.90 16.52 15.96
N MET A 492 13.35 15.46 16.63
CA MET A 492 14.31 15.58 17.73
C MET A 492 15.71 15.93 17.21
N PRO A 493 16.45 16.87 17.84
CA PRO A 493 17.76 17.30 17.41
C PRO A 493 18.83 16.27 17.81
N LYS A 494 18.94 15.20 17.02
CA LYS A 494 19.82 14.07 17.32
C LYS A 494 21.19 14.15 16.61
N LEU A 495 22.27 13.91 17.34
CA LEU A 495 23.64 13.80 16.81
C LEU A 495 24.31 12.51 17.26
N TYR A 496 25.27 12.02 16.48
CA TYR A 496 26.04 10.83 16.86
C TYR A 496 27.18 11.18 17.83
N CYS A 497 27.33 10.38 18.89
CA CYS A 497 28.58 10.25 19.63
C CYS A 497 28.72 8.84 20.22
N ALA A 498 29.93 8.41 20.55
CA ALA A 498 30.13 7.23 21.37
C ALA A 498 29.75 7.55 22.82
N ILE A 499 29.00 6.65 23.45
CA ILE A 499 28.55 6.78 24.85
C ILE A 499 28.99 5.52 25.60
N GLU A 500 29.97 5.69 26.48
CA GLU A 500 30.53 4.64 27.32
C GLU A 500 29.98 4.77 28.74
N ILE A 501 29.68 3.62 29.35
CA ILE A 501 29.08 3.54 30.68
C ILE A 501 29.91 2.59 31.51
N HIS A 502 30.43 3.08 32.62
CA HIS A 502 31.09 2.26 33.62
C HIS A 502 30.26 2.26 34.89
N GLN A 503 29.54 1.18 35.11
CA GLN A 503 28.70 0.98 36.28
C GLN A 503 29.41 0.09 37.31
N ARG A 504 29.46 0.55 38.55
CA ARG A 504 29.86 -0.22 39.73
C ARG A 504 28.72 -0.25 40.75
N THR A 505 28.90 -0.95 41.86
CA THR A 505 27.86 -1.08 42.90
C THR A 505 27.37 0.28 43.43
N HIS A 506 28.31 1.21 43.66
CA HIS A 506 28.02 2.51 44.28
C HIS A 506 28.31 3.70 43.35
N SER A 507 28.65 3.46 42.08
CA SER A 507 28.97 4.54 41.14
C SER A 507 28.51 4.24 39.72
N TYR A 508 28.22 5.30 38.97
CA TYR A 508 27.79 5.25 37.57
C TYR A 508 28.48 6.37 36.80
N HIS A 509 29.40 6.00 35.91
CA HIS A 509 30.16 6.93 35.09
C HIS A 509 29.71 6.88 33.64
N ILE A 510 29.55 8.04 33.02
CA ILE A 510 29.19 8.20 31.62
C ILE A 510 30.29 9.03 30.96
N GLN A 511 30.82 8.53 29.85
CA GLN A 511 31.77 9.26 29.02
C GLN A 511 31.23 9.37 27.60
N ALA A 512 31.22 10.58 27.05
CA ALA A 512 30.85 10.81 25.66
C ALA A 512 32.06 11.27 24.83
N SER A 513 32.24 10.66 23.67
CA SER A 513 33.36 10.93 22.79
C SER A 513 32.94 10.94 21.31
N TRP A 514 33.74 11.61 20.48
CA TRP A 514 33.56 11.58 19.03
C TRP A 514 34.91 11.22 18.39
N GLN A 515 34.94 10.12 17.62
CA GLN A 515 36.16 9.59 17.01
C GLN A 515 37.32 9.42 18.02
N GLY A 516 37.01 8.97 19.24
CA GLY A 516 37.99 8.78 20.32
C GLY A 516 38.33 10.02 21.14
N VAL A 517 37.89 11.21 20.73
CA VAL A 517 38.10 12.45 21.48
C VAL A 517 37.00 12.58 22.54
N SER A 518 37.35 12.44 23.82
CA SER A 518 36.43 12.66 24.94
C SER A 518 36.10 14.14 25.09
N PHE A 519 34.82 14.43 25.32
CA PHE A 519 34.34 15.80 25.53
C PHE A 519 33.34 15.95 26.68
N CYS A 520 32.84 14.85 27.23
CA CYS A 520 31.90 14.88 28.36
C CYS A 520 32.19 13.72 29.32
N ASP A 521 32.25 14.05 30.60
CA ASP A 521 32.46 13.12 31.71
C ASP A 521 31.46 13.42 32.82
N LEU A 522 30.54 12.48 33.07
CA LEU A 522 29.53 12.57 34.11
C LEU A 522 29.69 11.42 35.11
N ALA A 523 29.60 11.71 36.40
CA ALA A 523 29.73 10.69 37.44
C ALA A 523 28.67 10.85 38.53
N LEU A 524 28.04 9.74 38.90
CA LEU A 524 27.22 9.60 40.10
C LEU A 524 27.98 8.72 41.09
N GLU A 525 28.14 9.20 42.32
CA GLU A 525 28.91 8.52 43.36
C GLU A 525 28.07 8.33 44.64
N GLY A 526 28.38 7.25 45.38
CA GLY A 526 27.65 6.88 46.59
C GLY A 526 26.19 6.48 46.33
N LEU A 527 25.92 5.80 45.21
CA LEU A 527 24.58 5.31 44.86
C LEU A 527 24.03 4.36 45.92
N ARG A 528 22.82 4.65 46.41
CA ARG A 528 22.08 3.80 47.34
C ARG A 528 20.66 3.57 46.83
N GLU A 529 20.19 2.34 46.94
CA GLU A 529 18.83 1.97 46.56
C GLU A 529 17.82 2.63 47.50
N VAL A 530 16.75 3.15 46.91
CA VAL A 530 15.62 3.76 47.61
C VAL A 530 14.32 3.10 47.16
N GLY A 531 13.31 3.05 48.03
CA GLY A 531 12.04 2.43 47.71
C GLY A 531 11.37 3.08 46.48
N PRO A 532 10.80 2.30 45.55
CA PRO A 532 10.24 2.82 44.29
C PRO A 532 9.02 3.76 44.45
N GLY A 533 8.48 3.92 45.67
CA GLY A 533 7.31 4.74 45.98
C GLY A 533 7.56 6.17 46.47
N SER A 534 8.80 6.66 46.49
CA SER A 534 9.11 7.98 47.11
C SER A 534 9.23 9.17 46.16
N GLU A 535 8.95 9.03 44.86
CA GLU A 535 9.00 10.15 43.91
C GLU A 535 7.84 10.09 42.90
N ALA A 536 7.02 11.14 42.84
CA ALA A 536 6.09 11.38 41.75
C ALA A 536 6.78 12.24 40.67
N GLY A 537 6.78 11.79 39.42
CA GLY A 537 7.32 12.53 38.27
C GLY A 537 7.73 11.62 37.10
N THR A 538 7.83 12.18 35.89
CA THR A 538 8.37 11.49 34.70
C THR A 538 9.87 11.21 34.89
N ILE A 539 10.47 10.40 34.00
CA ILE A 539 11.93 10.10 34.03
C ILE A 539 12.78 11.40 33.98
N GLY A 540 12.22 12.52 33.50
CA GLY A 540 12.79 13.88 33.48
C GLY A 540 12.50 14.78 34.69
N GLY A 541 11.66 14.38 35.65
CA GLY A 541 11.60 14.99 36.98
C GLY A 541 10.81 16.29 37.15
N GLU A 542 9.86 16.63 36.28
CA GLU A 542 8.81 17.65 36.54
C GLU A 542 7.41 17.14 36.13
N ALA A 543 6.38 17.75 36.70
CA ALA A 543 5.00 17.64 36.24
C ALA A 543 4.77 18.70 35.14
N ASP A 544 5.26 18.43 33.93
CA ASP A 544 5.03 19.27 32.75
C ASP A 544 4.26 18.50 31.67
N ASP A 545 3.84 19.19 30.59
CA ASP A 545 2.93 18.59 29.61
C ASP A 545 3.66 17.64 28.62
N GLY A 546 5.00 17.72 28.48
CA GLY A 546 5.74 16.96 27.47
C GLY A 546 7.09 17.55 27.04
N ILE A 547 7.72 16.89 26.07
CA ILE A 547 9.01 17.30 25.48
C ILE A 547 8.79 18.20 24.26
N LEU A 548 9.38 19.39 24.29
CA LEU A 548 9.46 20.32 23.17
C LEU A 548 10.78 20.14 22.42
N ALA A 549 10.74 20.13 21.08
CA ALA A 549 11.91 20.16 20.22
C ALA A 549 11.67 21.10 19.03
N TYR A 550 12.68 21.28 18.16
CA TYR A 550 12.58 22.14 16.98
C TYR A 550 13.15 21.44 15.75
N LYS A 551 12.28 21.18 14.78
CA LYS A 551 12.63 20.49 13.54
C LYS A 551 13.08 21.50 12.51
N TYR A 552 14.26 21.29 11.95
CA TYR A 552 14.79 22.04 10.82
C TYR A 552 15.40 21.08 9.79
N ILE A 553 14.86 21.07 8.58
CA ILE A 553 15.40 20.32 7.44
C ILE A 553 15.78 21.33 6.34
N PRO A 554 17.07 21.40 5.95
CA PRO A 554 17.52 22.35 4.95
C PRO A 554 16.97 22.00 3.56
N ARG A 555 16.67 23.03 2.77
CA ARG A 555 16.22 22.87 1.39
C ARG A 555 17.37 22.49 0.48
N VAL A 556 17.16 21.45 -0.33
CA VAL A 556 18.13 21.02 -1.35
C VAL A 556 18.28 22.11 -2.40
N GLY A 557 19.53 22.53 -2.66
CA GLY A 557 19.86 23.55 -3.67
C GLY A 557 19.76 25.00 -3.20
N GLU A 558 19.17 25.29 -2.03
CA GLU A 558 19.00 26.66 -1.51
C GLU A 558 19.61 26.80 -0.10
N ARG A 559 20.93 27.04 -0.03
CA ARG A 559 21.64 27.21 1.26
C ARG A 559 20.98 28.28 2.14
N GLY A 560 20.71 27.94 3.39
CA GLY A 560 20.12 28.85 4.38
C GLY A 560 18.58 28.89 4.39
N LYS A 561 17.90 28.17 3.49
CA LYS A 561 16.44 28.00 3.52
C LYS A 561 16.07 26.60 4.00
N ALA A 562 14.94 26.48 4.69
CA ALA A 562 14.38 25.20 5.12
C ALA A 562 13.29 24.69 4.17
N ASP A 563 13.22 23.37 4.01
CA ASP A 563 12.02 22.70 3.50
C ASP A 563 11.00 22.46 4.63
N VAL A 564 11.50 22.22 5.85
CA VAL A 564 10.67 22.01 7.04
C VAL A 564 11.27 22.79 8.20
N GLU A 565 10.47 23.64 8.83
CA GLU A 565 10.86 24.38 10.03
C GLU A 565 9.65 24.61 10.96
N HIS A 566 9.64 23.98 12.13
CA HIS A 566 8.61 24.18 13.17
C HIS A 566 9.00 23.53 14.51
N ALA A 567 8.36 23.97 15.60
CA ALA A 567 8.43 23.29 16.89
C ALA A 567 7.68 21.95 16.85
N THR A 568 8.23 20.93 17.50
CA THR A 568 7.56 19.65 17.73
C THR A 568 7.32 19.47 19.23
N PHE A 569 6.26 18.72 19.56
CA PHE A 569 5.86 18.50 20.95
C PHE A 569 5.42 17.05 21.14
N VAL A 570 5.96 16.39 22.16
CA VAL A 570 5.60 15.01 22.49
C VAL A 570 5.03 14.95 23.92
N PRO A 571 3.72 14.73 24.11
CA PRO A 571 3.09 14.77 25.42
C PRO A 571 3.47 13.60 26.34
N HIS A 572 3.80 13.88 27.61
CA HIS A 572 4.11 12.83 28.60
C HIS A 572 2.91 11.95 28.97
N ALA A 573 1.70 12.52 28.94
CA ALA A 573 0.46 11.79 29.19
C ALA A 573 0.14 10.74 28.12
N GLU A 574 0.65 10.92 26.89
CA GLU A 574 0.51 9.90 25.82
C GLU A 574 1.71 8.93 25.84
N GLU A 575 2.93 9.39 26.15
CA GLU A 575 4.14 8.57 26.34
C GLU A 575 3.97 7.46 27.41
N SER A 576 3.23 7.75 28.49
CA SER A 576 2.95 6.82 29.60
C SER A 576 1.85 5.79 29.31
N LYS A 577 1.08 5.94 28.23
CA LYS A 577 -0.07 5.07 27.88
C LYS A 577 0.28 3.93 26.93
N VAL A 578 1.38 4.03 26.19
CA VAL A 578 1.76 3.05 25.14
C VAL A 578 2.48 1.83 25.73
N VAL A 579 3.25 2.03 26.80
CA VAL A 579 3.87 0.96 27.60
C VAL A 579 4.01 1.48 29.03
N PRO A 580 3.38 0.88 30.05
CA PRO A 580 3.68 1.24 31.42
C PRO A 580 5.12 0.83 31.71
N SER A 581 6.03 1.80 31.69
CA SER A 581 7.41 1.59 32.10
C SER A 581 7.40 1.17 33.57
N LYS A 582 7.70 -0.11 33.83
CA LYS A 582 7.75 -0.62 35.20
C LYS A 582 9.12 -0.31 35.76
N VAL A 583 9.18 0.66 36.65
CA VAL A 583 10.38 0.95 37.43
C VAL A 583 10.63 -0.22 38.39
N ASN A 584 11.77 -0.86 38.24
CA ASN A 584 12.20 -1.96 39.11
C ASN A 584 13.11 -1.46 40.23
N LYS A 585 14.01 -0.53 39.93
CA LYS A 585 15.02 -0.05 40.88
C LYS A 585 15.23 1.45 40.72
N VAL A 586 15.38 2.14 41.84
CA VAL A 586 15.79 3.53 41.91
C VAL A 586 16.98 3.63 42.86
N ARG A 587 18.08 4.25 42.39
CA ARG A 587 19.27 4.50 43.21
C ARG A 587 19.57 6.00 43.21
N LYS A 588 19.72 6.59 44.40
CA LYS A 588 20.08 8.01 44.56
C LYS A 588 21.56 8.15 44.89
N ALA A 589 22.22 9.11 44.27
CA ALA A 589 23.64 9.40 44.51
C ALA A 589 23.80 10.40 45.66
N SER A 590 24.89 10.28 46.42
CA SER A 590 25.27 11.29 47.42
C SER A 590 26.02 12.47 46.81
N SER A 591 26.69 12.25 45.67
CA SER A 591 27.40 13.28 44.93
C SER A 591 27.32 13.03 43.43
N ALA A 592 27.41 14.10 42.66
CA ALA A 592 27.37 14.07 41.21
C ALA A 592 28.35 15.08 40.62
N SER A 593 29.03 14.74 39.53
CA SER A 593 29.89 15.64 38.77
C SER A 593 29.48 15.69 37.30
N ILE A 594 29.46 16.90 36.74
CA ILE A 594 29.16 17.17 35.34
C ILE A 594 30.34 17.94 34.77
N LYS A 595 31.05 17.38 33.80
CA LYS A 595 32.21 18.03 33.15
C LYS A 595 32.09 17.96 31.64
N PHE A 596 32.36 19.09 30.99
CA PHE A 596 32.47 19.20 29.54
C PHE A 596 33.80 19.86 29.19
N GLU A 597 34.50 19.28 28.22
CA GLU A 597 35.70 19.86 27.64
C GLU A 597 35.36 20.34 26.24
N SER A 598 35.38 21.65 26.01
CA SER A 598 34.95 22.28 24.75
C SER A 598 35.67 21.71 23.52
N ARG A 599 36.96 21.37 23.71
CA ARG A 599 37.93 21.09 22.64
C ARG A 599 37.93 22.21 21.58
N ASP A 600 38.70 22.06 20.52
CA ASP A 600 38.71 22.98 19.38
C ASP A 600 38.07 22.35 18.13
N TRP A 601 38.06 23.10 17.02
CA TRP A 601 37.52 22.63 15.74
C TRP A 601 38.36 21.53 15.08
N GLU A 602 39.62 21.32 15.51
CA GLU A 602 40.46 20.25 14.98
C GLU A 602 40.11 18.92 15.65
N ALA A 603 39.90 18.96 16.97
CA ALA A 603 39.51 17.81 17.77
C ALA A 603 38.03 17.43 17.60
N LEU A 604 37.13 18.40 17.41
CA LEU A 604 35.69 18.17 17.22
C LEU A 604 35.11 18.95 16.02
N PRO A 605 35.53 18.66 14.78
CA PRO A 605 35.17 19.45 13.59
C PRO A 605 33.66 19.60 13.35
N THR A 606 32.87 18.57 13.64
CA THR A 606 31.42 18.59 13.45
C THR A 606 30.63 18.85 14.73
N LEU A 607 31.28 18.91 15.89
CA LEU A 607 30.61 18.99 17.20
C LEU A 607 31.09 20.14 18.10
N HIS A 608 32.22 20.78 17.80
CA HIS A 608 32.80 21.85 18.63
C HIS A 608 31.77 22.95 18.94
N HIS A 609 31.02 23.40 17.93
CA HIS A 609 29.98 24.42 18.08
C HIS A 609 28.82 24.02 19.01
N VAL A 610 28.61 22.73 19.26
CA VAL A 610 27.65 22.22 20.25
C VAL A 610 28.33 22.07 21.61
N VAL A 611 29.48 21.39 21.65
CA VAL A 611 30.18 21.04 22.88
C VAL A 611 30.71 22.28 23.61
N SER A 612 31.25 23.27 22.89
CA SER A 612 31.68 24.54 23.50
C SER A 612 30.52 25.26 24.19
N ARG A 613 29.33 25.27 23.56
CA ARG A 613 28.11 25.86 24.14
C ARG A 613 27.61 25.09 25.35
N LEU A 614 27.76 23.76 25.39
CA LEU A 614 27.45 22.96 26.58
C LEU A 614 28.42 23.22 27.73
N ALA A 615 29.71 23.40 27.43
CA ALA A 615 30.74 23.71 28.43
C ALA A 615 30.57 25.09 29.08
N GLU A 616 29.88 26.02 28.44
CA GLU A 616 29.57 27.34 29.01
C GLU A 616 28.47 27.30 30.09
N ILE A 617 27.67 26.23 30.19
CA ILE A 617 26.54 26.16 31.12
C ILE A 617 27.06 26.06 32.56
N PRO A 618 26.88 27.10 33.42
CA PRO A 618 27.38 27.03 34.78
C PRO A 618 26.48 26.13 35.62
N VAL A 619 27.06 25.14 36.31
CA VAL A 619 26.33 24.30 37.27
C VAL A 619 26.44 24.95 38.64
N TYR A 620 25.38 25.63 39.10
CA TYR A 620 25.37 26.28 40.41
C TYR A 620 25.23 25.26 41.55
N GLU A 621 24.34 24.28 41.35
CA GLU A 621 24.03 23.26 42.34
C GLU A 621 23.38 22.06 41.63
N VAL A 622 23.82 20.84 41.93
CA VAL A 622 23.11 19.62 41.51
C VAL A 622 22.03 19.31 42.55
N VAL A 623 20.77 19.39 42.13
CA VAL A 623 19.59 19.25 43.01
C VAL A 623 18.92 17.88 42.90
N GLY A 624 19.28 17.08 41.90
CA GLY A 624 18.79 15.71 41.74
C GLY A 624 19.80 14.84 41.00
N ALA A 625 20.06 13.65 41.53
CA ALA A 625 21.07 12.74 41.01
C ALA A 625 20.63 11.28 41.25
N LYS A 626 20.18 10.59 40.20
CA LYS A 626 19.60 9.24 40.34
C LYS A 626 19.84 8.34 39.13
N VAL A 627 19.80 7.04 39.37
CA VAL A 627 19.73 5.98 38.36
C VAL A 627 18.42 5.21 38.53
N VAL A 628 17.68 5.04 37.43
CA VAL A 628 16.40 4.33 37.37
C VAL A 628 16.53 3.16 36.39
N GLU A 629 16.09 1.98 36.80
CA GLU A 629 16.09 0.77 35.96
C GLU A 629 14.67 0.22 35.85
N GLY A 630 14.30 -0.26 34.67
CA GLY A 630 12.95 -0.80 34.46
C GLY A 630 12.78 -1.64 33.21
N ASN A 631 11.57 -2.18 33.07
CA ASN A 631 11.08 -2.89 31.88
C ASN A 631 10.10 -2.00 31.11
N GLY A 632 10.04 -2.21 29.80
CA GLY A 632 9.27 -1.42 28.84
C GLY A 632 10.18 -0.47 28.05
N GLY A 633 9.95 -0.37 26.74
CA GLY A 633 10.57 0.65 25.90
C GLY A 633 9.71 1.91 25.87
N ILE A 634 10.35 3.07 25.73
CA ILE A 634 9.65 4.33 25.43
C ILE A 634 9.18 4.24 23.97
N ASP A 635 7.92 3.89 23.76
CA ASP A 635 7.27 4.00 22.45
C ASP A 635 6.42 5.28 22.41
N MET A 636 6.87 6.25 21.62
CA MET A 636 6.25 7.57 21.46
C MET A 636 5.16 7.59 20.38
N SER A 637 4.67 6.44 19.90
CA SER A 637 3.95 6.39 18.61
C SER A 637 2.51 5.89 18.57
N GLN A 638 1.88 5.54 19.69
CA GLN A 638 0.47 5.10 19.64
C GLN A 638 -0.51 6.20 20.04
N ASN A 639 -0.67 7.16 19.13
CA ASN A 639 -1.79 8.10 19.18
C ASN A 639 -3.01 7.51 18.45
N SER A 640 -4.20 7.99 18.81
CA SER A 640 -5.30 7.98 17.85
C SER A 640 -4.92 8.98 16.77
N ASP A 641 -4.82 8.56 15.52
CA ASP A 641 -4.52 9.47 14.40
C ASP A 641 -5.71 10.37 14.06
N LEU A 642 -6.83 10.22 14.78
CA LEU A 642 -8.02 11.03 14.60
C LEU A 642 -7.84 12.39 15.29
N PRO A 643 -8.10 13.50 14.60
CA PRO A 643 -7.93 14.83 15.18
C PRO A 643 -8.84 15.02 16.40
N PRO A 644 -8.48 15.89 17.37
CA PRO A 644 -9.37 16.25 18.48
C PRO A 644 -10.70 16.80 17.97
N ILE A 645 -11.78 16.58 18.72
CA ILE A 645 -13.09 17.14 18.39
C ILE A 645 -13.17 18.57 18.91
N LYS A 646 -13.51 19.49 18.00
CA LYS A 646 -13.91 20.85 18.37
C LYS A 646 -15.43 20.96 18.41
N ARG A 647 -15.93 21.66 19.43
CA ARG A 647 -17.31 22.11 19.55
C ARG A 647 -17.32 23.63 19.63
N PHE A 648 -18.23 24.24 18.90
CA PHE A 648 -18.40 25.68 18.91
C PHE A 648 -19.78 25.96 19.52
N ILE A 649 -19.79 26.53 20.73
CA ILE A 649 -21.02 26.81 21.46
C ILE A 649 -21.39 28.27 21.22
N THR A 650 -22.64 28.54 20.88
CA THR A 650 -23.16 29.89 20.58
C THR A 650 -24.01 30.41 21.74
N SER A 651 -23.94 31.72 21.99
CA SER A 651 -24.74 32.47 22.96
C SER A 651 -25.16 33.83 22.33
N HIS A 652 -25.75 34.72 23.12
CA HIS A 652 -26.12 36.08 22.74
C HIS A 652 -25.43 37.08 23.67
N THR A 653 -24.88 38.14 23.10
CA THR A 653 -24.40 39.30 23.84
C THR A 653 -25.54 39.98 24.63
N PRO A 654 -25.25 40.84 25.63
CA PRO A 654 -26.28 41.60 26.34
C PRO A 654 -27.20 42.45 25.43
N GLY A 655 -26.74 42.79 24.22
CA GLY A 655 -27.52 43.51 23.20
C GLY A 655 -28.32 42.61 22.25
N GLY A 656 -28.42 41.30 22.52
CA GLY A 656 -29.19 40.34 21.73
C GLY A 656 -28.52 39.87 20.42
N LYS A 657 -27.29 40.28 20.13
CA LYS A 657 -26.52 39.78 18.97
C LYS A 657 -25.90 38.42 19.28
N THR A 658 -25.92 37.50 18.32
CA THR A 658 -25.30 36.16 18.44
C THR A 658 -23.77 36.25 18.56
N THR A 659 -23.19 35.40 19.40
CA THR A 659 -21.74 35.29 19.63
C THR A 659 -21.34 33.83 19.90
N PHE A 660 -20.05 33.52 19.85
CA PHE A 660 -19.51 32.28 20.41
C PHE A 660 -19.16 32.46 21.88
N ILE A 661 -19.11 31.34 22.59
CA ILE A 661 -18.70 31.26 23.99
C ILE A 661 -17.23 30.89 24.05
N ASP A 662 -16.44 31.71 24.75
CA ASP A 662 -14.99 31.54 24.93
C ASP A 662 -14.63 31.02 26.35
N THR A 663 -15.60 31.01 27.26
CA THR A 663 -15.41 30.55 28.66
C THR A 663 -15.30 29.03 28.79
N ILE A 664 -15.72 28.28 27.77
CA ILE A 664 -15.59 26.83 27.69
C ILE A 664 -14.70 26.52 26.48
N SER A 665 -13.61 25.77 26.70
CA SER A 665 -12.69 25.37 25.63
C SER A 665 -13.43 24.77 24.44
N GLU A 666 -13.09 25.19 23.22
CA GLU A 666 -13.64 24.63 21.99
C GLU A 666 -13.28 23.15 21.83
N GLU A 667 -12.11 22.72 22.31
CA GLU A 667 -11.70 21.32 22.25
C GLU A 667 -12.46 20.50 23.30
N ALA A 668 -13.13 19.43 22.86
CA ALA A 668 -13.88 18.53 23.73
C ALA A 668 -12.91 17.64 24.53
N PRO A 669 -13.00 17.62 25.87
CA PRO A 669 -12.09 16.84 26.68
C PRO A 669 -12.34 15.35 26.45
N PHE A 670 -11.29 14.61 26.09
CA PHE A 670 -11.31 13.15 26.01
C PHE A 670 -10.92 12.53 27.35
N LYS A 671 -11.63 11.47 27.74
CA LYS A 671 -11.24 10.55 28.80
C LYS A 671 -11.02 9.16 28.22
N THR A 672 -9.87 8.56 28.49
CA THR A 672 -9.60 7.18 28.13
C THR A 672 -10.19 6.25 29.21
N LEU A 673 -11.01 5.30 28.80
CA LEU A 673 -11.55 4.26 29.67
C LEU A 673 -10.54 3.11 29.85
N PRO A 674 -10.66 2.28 30.90
CA PRO A 674 -9.74 1.16 31.17
C PRO A 674 -9.63 0.12 30.05
N ASP A 675 -10.64 0.01 29.17
CA ASP A 675 -10.63 -0.86 27.99
C ASP A 675 -9.89 -0.26 26.78
N GLY A 676 -9.45 1.01 26.89
CA GLY A 676 -8.71 1.75 25.88
C GLY A 676 -9.58 2.61 24.96
N ALA A 677 -10.91 2.59 25.09
CA ALA A 677 -11.77 3.49 24.32
C ALA A 677 -11.62 4.95 24.81
N LYS A 678 -11.64 5.93 23.90
CA LYS A 678 -11.57 7.35 24.27
C LYS A 678 -12.93 8.01 24.13
N PHE A 679 -13.43 8.63 25.19
CA PHE A 679 -14.75 9.24 25.28
C PHE A 679 -14.61 10.76 25.37
N ALA A 680 -15.19 11.50 24.42
CA ALA A 680 -15.31 12.96 24.49
C ALA A 680 -16.76 13.37 24.77
N LEU A 681 -16.97 14.12 25.85
CA LEU A 681 -18.27 14.71 26.15
C LEU A 681 -18.42 16.05 25.43
N SER A 682 -19.03 16.03 24.25
CA SER A 682 -19.19 17.23 23.42
C SER A 682 -20.30 18.16 23.92
N TYR A 683 -21.40 17.66 24.47
CA TYR A 683 -22.41 18.50 25.12
C TYR A 683 -23.30 17.66 26.03
N ALA A 684 -23.83 18.23 27.12
CA ALA A 684 -24.79 17.52 27.97
C ALA A 684 -25.71 18.48 28.71
N THR A 685 -26.97 18.07 28.87
CA THR A 685 -28.00 18.79 29.61
C THR A 685 -28.53 17.89 30.73
N ASN A 686 -29.02 18.47 31.82
CA ASN A 686 -29.64 17.72 32.91
C ASN A 686 -31.18 17.64 32.82
N ARG A 687 -31.77 18.26 31.78
CA ARG A 687 -33.22 18.29 31.56
C ARG A 687 -33.56 18.34 30.07
N PHE A 688 -34.68 17.74 29.70
CA PHE A 688 -35.23 17.74 28.35
C PHE A 688 -36.75 17.96 28.42
N PRO A 689 -37.30 19.03 27.78
CA PRO A 689 -36.60 20.07 27.04
C PRO A 689 -35.65 20.93 27.91
N VAL A 690 -34.55 21.37 27.30
CA VAL A 690 -33.51 22.22 27.94
C VAL A 690 -33.95 23.69 27.98
N SER A 691 -33.55 24.42 29.02
CA SER A 691 -33.69 25.88 29.10
C SER A 691 -32.38 26.55 28.71
N LEU A 692 -32.39 27.33 27.63
CA LEU A 692 -31.25 28.12 27.15
C LEU A 692 -31.29 29.58 27.64
N THR A 693 -32.34 29.98 28.35
CA THR A 693 -32.48 31.35 28.86
C THR A 693 -31.32 31.71 29.76
N ASN A 694 -30.66 32.83 29.45
CA ASN A 694 -29.47 33.31 30.16
C ASN A 694 -28.36 32.25 30.25
N ASP A 695 -28.22 31.40 29.22
CA ASP A 695 -27.19 30.38 29.15
C ASP A 695 -27.21 29.38 30.33
N ALA A 696 -28.40 29.12 30.88
CA ALA A 696 -28.56 28.32 32.10
C ALA A 696 -28.01 26.89 31.98
N ASP A 697 -27.99 26.32 30.78
CA ASP A 697 -27.45 25.01 30.47
C ASP A 697 -25.93 24.96 30.49
N LEU A 698 -25.23 26.07 30.24
CA LEU A 698 -23.75 26.09 30.25
C LEU A 698 -23.15 25.85 31.61
N THR A 699 -23.80 26.26 32.70
CA THR A 699 -23.31 25.99 34.05
C THR A 699 -23.36 24.48 34.31
N THR A 700 -24.44 23.83 33.86
CA THR A 700 -24.61 22.39 33.94
C THR A 700 -23.56 21.67 33.08
N TYR A 701 -23.39 22.10 31.83
CA TYR A 701 -22.42 21.49 30.94
C TYR A 701 -20.98 21.68 31.42
N SER A 702 -20.62 22.89 31.90
CA SER A 702 -19.31 23.18 32.48
C SER A 702 -19.02 22.26 33.67
N HIS A 703 -20.00 22.01 34.54
CA HIS A 703 -19.87 21.04 35.63
C HIS A 703 -19.55 19.63 35.09
N TYR A 704 -20.24 19.19 34.03
CA TYR A 704 -20.02 17.87 33.42
C TYR A 704 -18.68 17.73 32.68
N THR A 705 -18.03 18.82 32.28
CA THR A 705 -16.65 18.74 31.75
C THR A 705 -15.63 18.33 32.80
N GLN A 706 -15.93 18.56 34.09
CA GLN A 706 -15.09 18.18 35.22
C GLN A 706 -15.61 16.90 35.93
N ASN A 707 -16.93 16.70 35.94
CA ASN A 707 -17.62 15.61 36.62
C ASN A 707 -18.46 14.83 35.61
N LEU A 708 -17.82 13.93 34.86
CA LEU A 708 -18.48 13.26 33.73
C LEU A 708 -19.75 12.51 34.19
N PRO A 709 -20.88 12.68 33.47
CA PRO A 709 -22.08 11.91 33.72
C PRO A 709 -21.91 10.46 33.25
N GLY A 710 -22.87 9.61 33.61
CA GLY A 710 -23.02 8.26 33.04
C GLY A 710 -23.14 8.26 31.51
N ILE A 711 -23.45 7.10 30.93
CA ILE A 711 -23.65 7.01 29.46
C ILE A 711 -24.86 7.83 29.04
N THR A 712 -25.94 7.73 29.80
CA THR A 712 -27.15 8.54 29.63
C THR A 712 -27.34 9.48 30.81
N ILE A 713 -28.19 10.49 30.61
CA ILE A 713 -28.76 11.30 31.69
C ILE A 713 -30.27 11.13 31.57
N SER A 714 -30.91 10.46 32.53
CA SER A 714 -32.32 10.04 32.44
C SER A 714 -33.31 11.21 32.26
N THR A 715 -32.91 12.42 32.63
CA THR A 715 -33.72 13.62 32.49
C THR A 715 -33.27 14.53 31.35
N GLY A 716 -32.10 14.31 30.74
CA GLY A 716 -31.48 15.26 29.80
C GLY A 716 -30.82 14.58 28.60
N THR A 717 -30.15 15.37 27.77
CA THR A 717 -29.51 14.89 26.53
C THR A 717 -28.00 14.81 26.66
N VAL A 718 -27.38 13.86 25.96
CA VAL A 718 -25.92 13.69 25.92
C VAL A 718 -25.46 13.61 24.47
N LEU A 719 -24.49 14.45 24.11
CA LEU A 719 -23.73 14.39 22.86
C LEU A 719 -22.31 13.94 23.18
N ARG A 720 -21.91 12.81 22.61
CA ARG A 720 -20.64 12.16 22.94
C ARG A 720 -19.96 11.65 21.68
N VAL A 721 -18.63 11.70 21.66
CA VAL A 721 -17.81 11.06 20.64
C VAL A 721 -17.01 9.94 21.28
N VAL A 722 -16.93 8.79 20.63
CA VAL A 722 -16.19 7.62 21.09
C VAL A 722 -15.20 7.20 20.01
N ASP A 723 -13.93 7.17 20.37
CA ASP A 723 -12.86 6.60 19.56
C ASP A 723 -12.58 5.16 20.01
N MET A 724 -12.68 4.23 19.08
CA MET A 724 -12.50 2.81 19.28
C MET A 724 -11.19 2.36 18.67
N LYS A 725 -10.31 1.76 19.49
CA LYS A 725 -9.05 1.18 19.02
C LYS A 725 -9.30 0.07 17.97
N PRO A 726 -8.32 -0.21 17.09
CA PRO A 726 -8.45 -1.30 16.14
C PRO A 726 -8.81 -2.64 16.81
N GLY A 727 -9.77 -3.36 16.25
CA GLY A 727 -10.23 -4.66 16.71
C GLY A 727 -10.98 -4.66 18.05
N ALA A 728 -11.22 -3.50 18.68
CA ALA A 728 -11.93 -3.45 19.95
C ALA A 728 -13.39 -3.84 19.81
N LEU A 729 -13.84 -4.66 20.76
CA LEU A 729 -15.23 -4.94 21.04
C LEU A 729 -15.59 -4.27 22.37
N SER A 730 -16.60 -3.40 22.36
CA SER A 730 -17.13 -2.84 23.60
C SER A 730 -17.85 -3.91 24.42
N PRO A 731 -17.97 -3.74 25.75
CA PRO A 731 -18.86 -4.55 26.54
C PRO A 731 -20.31 -4.46 26.02
N MET A 732 -21.03 -5.58 26.15
CA MET A 732 -22.47 -5.63 25.90
C MET A 732 -23.18 -4.83 27.00
N HIS A 733 -24.03 -3.87 26.61
CA HIS A 733 -24.74 -2.98 27.53
C HIS A 733 -26.07 -2.49 26.97
N ARG A 734 -26.95 -2.04 27.87
CA ARG A 734 -28.24 -1.42 27.55
C ARG A 734 -28.34 -0.02 28.15
N THR A 735 -28.71 0.93 27.32
CA THR A 735 -29.13 2.29 27.68
C THR A 735 -30.65 2.37 27.57
N VAL A 736 -31.36 2.91 28.57
CA VAL A 736 -32.82 3.12 28.49
C VAL A 736 -33.09 4.50 27.91
N SER A 737 -32.73 4.65 26.63
CA SER A 737 -32.76 5.90 25.89
C SER A 737 -33.05 5.63 24.41
N LEU A 738 -33.31 6.73 23.69
CA LEU A 738 -33.26 6.74 22.23
C LEU A 738 -31.89 7.29 21.82
N ASP A 739 -31.09 6.45 21.15
CA ASP A 739 -29.72 6.82 20.77
C ASP A 739 -29.57 6.87 19.25
N TYR A 740 -28.90 7.92 18.77
CA TYR A 740 -28.44 8.03 17.39
C TYR A 740 -26.93 7.85 17.38
N GLY A 741 -26.47 6.67 16.96
CA GLY A 741 -25.06 6.36 16.75
C GLY A 741 -24.67 6.58 15.30
N VAL A 742 -23.74 7.49 15.03
CA VAL A 742 -23.29 7.83 13.66
C VAL A 742 -21.82 7.48 13.53
N VAL A 743 -21.45 6.74 12.49
CA VAL A 743 -20.05 6.48 12.18
C VAL A 743 -19.45 7.71 11.50
N LEU A 744 -18.54 8.40 12.18
CA LEU A 744 -17.85 9.56 11.62
C LEU A 744 -16.60 9.17 10.83
N GLU A 745 -15.87 8.15 11.29
CA GLU A 745 -14.67 7.61 10.65
C GLU A 745 -14.55 6.10 10.93
N GLY A 746 -14.03 5.35 9.96
CA GLY A 746 -13.86 3.89 10.04
C GLY A 746 -15.11 3.07 9.72
N GLU A 747 -15.07 1.79 10.09
CA GLU A 747 -16.20 0.85 9.99
C GLU A 747 -16.44 0.21 11.37
N VAL A 748 -17.70 0.19 11.80
CA VAL A 748 -18.09 -0.33 13.12
C VAL A 748 -19.24 -1.29 12.97
N GLU A 749 -19.10 -2.49 13.51
CA GLU A 749 -20.17 -3.47 13.57
C GLU A 749 -20.99 -3.28 14.86
N LEU A 750 -22.30 -3.14 14.69
CA LEU A 750 -23.28 -3.23 15.78
C LEU A 750 -23.59 -4.71 16.03
N VAL A 751 -23.40 -5.15 17.26
CA VAL A 751 -23.65 -6.52 17.73
C VAL A 751 -24.79 -6.51 18.72
N LEU A 752 -25.84 -7.30 18.45
CA LEU A 752 -27.00 -7.45 19.34
C LEU A 752 -26.88 -8.73 20.19
N ASP A 753 -27.58 -8.76 21.32
CA ASP A 753 -27.63 -9.94 22.21
C ASP A 753 -28.36 -11.14 21.60
N SER A 754 -29.14 -10.93 20.53
CA SER A 754 -29.69 -11.99 19.68
C SER A 754 -28.63 -12.74 18.86
N GLY A 755 -27.41 -12.20 18.78
CA GLY A 755 -26.33 -12.68 17.90
C GLY A 755 -26.36 -12.08 16.51
N GLU A 756 -27.38 -11.28 16.15
CA GLU A 756 -27.38 -10.54 14.89
C GLU A 756 -26.34 -9.42 14.92
N THR A 757 -25.66 -9.23 13.78
CA THR A 757 -24.73 -8.12 13.59
C THR A 757 -25.02 -7.35 12.31
N ARG A 758 -24.65 -6.06 12.30
CA ARG A 758 -24.69 -5.21 11.10
C ARG A 758 -23.43 -4.34 11.06
N LEU A 759 -22.71 -4.38 9.95
CA LEU A 759 -21.59 -3.50 9.68
C LEU A 759 -22.09 -2.11 9.26
N LEU A 760 -21.61 -1.07 9.91
CA LEU A 760 -21.90 0.33 9.62
C LEU A 760 -20.64 0.99 9.06
N LYS A 761 -20.80 1.73 7.97
CA LYS A 761 -19.74 2.48 7.30
C LYS A 761 -19.85 3.96 7.63
N ARG A 762 -18.82 4.73 7.28
CA ARG A 762 -18.80 6.20 7.42
C ARG A 762 -20.09 6.84 6.88
N GLY A 763 -20.76 7.60 7.73
CA GLY A 763 -22.03 8.26 7.43
C GLY A 763 -23.28 7.45 7.80
N ASP A 764 -23.15 6.14 8.04
CA ASP A 764 -24.28 5.31 8.46
C ASP A 764 -24.72 5.65 9.89
N ILE A 765 -26.01 5.46 10.14
CA ILE A 765 -26.68 5.82 11.39
C ILE A 765 -27.38 4.59 11.95
N ALA A 766 -27.04 4.23 13.19
CA ALA A 766 -27.77 3.28 14.00
C ALA A 766 -28.75 4.02 14.92
N VAL A 767 -30.00 3.55 14.95
CA VAL A 767 -31.04 4.06 15.84
C VAL A 767 -31.29 3.01 16.93
N GLN A 768 -30.72 3.24 18.11
CA GLN A 768 -30.84 2.33 19.25
C GLN A 768 -32.08 2.71 20.08
N ARG A 769 -32.92 1.73 20.42
CA ARG A 769 -34.24 1.95 21.04
C ARG A 769 -34.39 1.17 22.34
N GLY A 770 -33.55 1.44 23.32
CA GLY A 770 -33.57 0.70 24.59
C GLY A 770 -33.01 -0.71 24.49
N THR A 771 -32.20 -1.01 23.46
CA THR A 771 -31.75 -2.37 23.11
C THR A 771 -30.36 -2.67 23.65
N ASN A 772 -30.12 -3.92 24.04
CA ASN A 772 -28.81 -4.39 24.51
C ASN A 772 -27.87 -4.59 23.32
N HIS A 773 -26.64 -4.08 23.41
CA HIS A 773 -25.74 -4.03 22.27
C HIS A 773 -24.27 -3.88 22.64
N ALA A 774 -23.41 -4.22 21.68
CA ALA A 774 -21.99 -3.96 21.69
C ALA A 774 -21.56 -3.39 20.33
N TRP A 775 -20.43 -2.69 20.33
CA TRP A 775 -19.83 -2.10 19.15
C TRP A 775 -18.48 -2.75 18.90
N ARG A 776 -18.21 -3.17 17.67
CA ARG A 776 -16.90 -3.71 17.28
C ARG A 776 -16.28 -2.84 16.21
N ASN A 777 -15.10 -2.30 16.47
CA ASN A 777 -14.27 -1.78 15.39
C ASN A 777 -13.75 -2.97 14.58
N THR A 778 -14.20 -3.10 13.32
CA THR A 778 -13.86 -4.23 12.46
C THR A 778 -12.47 -4.11 11.84
N SER A 779 -11.88 -2.91 11.87
CA SER A 779 -10.52 -2.70 11.39
C SER A 779 -9.52 -3.24 12.42
N SER A 780 -8.59 -4.09 11.98
CA SER A 780 -7.46 -4.54 12.80
C SER A 780 -6.31 -3.52 12.86
N THR A 781 -6.38 -2.43 12.09
CA THR A 781 -5.27 -1.48 11.92
C THR A 781 -5.63 -0.01 12.12
N SER A 782 -6.91 0.37 12.06
CA SER A 782 -7.34 1.76 12.08
C SER A 782 -8.34 2.05 13.20
N TRP A 783 -8.23 3.23 13.81
CA TRP A 783 -9.23 3.71 14.78
C TRP A 783 -10.55 3.99 14.07
N ALA A 784 -11.65 3.73 14.76
CA ALA A 784 -12.99 4.13 14.33
C ALA A 784 -13.53 5.19 15.29
N ARG A 785 -14.34 6.12 14.79
CA ARG A 785 -14.97 7.16 15.58
C ARG A 785 -16.47 7.15 15.37
N MET A 786 -17.20 7.11 16.48
CA MET A 786 -18.64 7.24 16.51
C MET A 786 -19.08 8.49 17.27
N LEU A 787 -20.11 9.15 16.74
CA LEU A 787 -20.87 10.18 17.43
C LEU A 787 -22.15 9.55 17.99
N TYR A 788 -22.46 9.84 19.25
CA TYR A 788 -23.69 9.41 19.90
C TYR A 788 -24.49 10.63 20.39
N VAL A 789 -25.78 10.61 20.07
CA VAL A 789 -26.78 11.51 20.66
C VAL A 789 -27.74 10.67 21.47
N HIS A 790 -27.69 10.78 22.79
CA HIS A 790 -28.61 10.12 23.71
C HIS A 790 -29.74 11.06 24.11
N GLN A 791 -30.97 10.58 24.01
CA GLN A 791 -32.16 11.30 24.45
C GLN A 791 -32.92 10.47 25.49
N PRO A 792 -33.48 11.11 26.53
CA PRO A 792 -34.24 10.40 27.54
C PRO A 792 -35.53 9.84 26.89
N ALA A 793 -35.85 8.59 27.24
CA ALA A 793 -37.06 7.91 26.76
C ALA A 793 -37.96 7.53 27.94
N GLU A 794 -39.25 7.39 27.68
CA GLU A 794 -40.16 6.79 28.66
C GLU A 794 -39.71 5.36 28.98
N PRO A 795 -39.98 4.87 30.21
CA PRO A 795 -39.64 3.50 30.60
C PRO A 795 -40.16 2.46 29.61
N LEU A 796 -39.25 1.64 29.08
CA LEU A 796 -39.59 0.62 28.08
C LEU A 796 -40.17 -0.62 28.77
N ILE A 797 -41.38 -1.03 28.35
CA ILE A 797 -42.05 -2.25 28.84
C ILE A 797 -42.11 -3.26 27.69
N VAL A 798 -41.46 -4.41 27.86
CA VAL A 798 -41.48 -5.52 26.89
C VAL A 798 -41.94 -6.78 27.60
N GLY A 799 -43.01 -7.41 27.10
CA GLY A 799 -43.57 -8.63 27.71
C GLY A 799 -44.07 -8.44 29.16
N GLY A 800 -44.46 -7.21 29.54
CA GLY A 800 -44.89 -6.88 30.91
C GLY A 800 -43.76 -6.59 31.91
N VAL A 801 -42.50 -6.67 31.47
CA VAL A 801 -41.32 -6.37 32.28
C VAL A 801 -40.78 -5.00 31.91
N LYS A 802 -40.54 -4.16 32.91
CA LYS A 802 -39.84 -2.89 32.76
C LYS A 802 -38.35 -3.18 32.55
N LEU A 803 -37.79 -2.73 31.43
CA LEU A 803 -36.36 -2.87 31.16
C LEU A 803 -35.58 -1.78 31.93
N GLU A 804 -34.46 -2.19 32.52
CA GLU A 804 -33.56 -1.31 33.26
C GLU A 804 -32.26 -1.07 32.48
N GLU A 805 -31.57 0.01 32.84
CA GLU A 805 -30.24 0.33 32.30
C GLU A 805 -29.24 -0.71 32.81
N ASP A 806 -28.42 -1.25 31.90
CA ASP A 806 -27.40 -2.24 32.23
C ASP A 806 -26.07 -1.80 31.63
N THR A 807 -25.32 -1.05 32.43
CA THR A 807 -23.98 -0.54 32.11
C THR A 807 -22.91 -1.14 33.03
N SER A 808 -23.30 -2.14 33.83
CA SER A 808 -22.48 -2.77 34.87
C SER A 808 -21.19 -3.41 34.35
N THR A 809 -21.18 -3.75 33.07
CA THR A 809 -20.08 -4.37 32.33
C THR A 809 -19.09 -3.35 31.75
N ILE A 810 -19.37 -2.05 31.84
CA ILE A 810 -18.52 -0.98 31.26
C ILE A 810 -17.56 -0.43 32.32
N PRO A 811 -16.24 -0.66 32.20
CA PRO A 811 -15.27 -0.20 33.18
C PRO A 811 -15.24 1.33 33.29
N GLY A 812 -15.38 1.86 34.51
CA GLY A 812 -15.21 3.30 34.79
C GLY A 812 -16.43 4.17 34.47
N VAL A 813 -17.56 3.57 34.09
CA VAL A 813 -18.88 4.20 34.02
C VAL A 813 -19.65 3.83 35.29
N ARG A 814 -20.07 4.83 36.08
CA ARG A 814 -20.97 4.68 37.21
C ARG A 814 -21.96 5.82 37.23
#